data_AF-A0A2B4SST1-F1
#
_entry.id   AF-A0A2B4SST1-F1
#
_cell.length_a   1.000
_cell.length_b   1.000
_cell.length_c   1.000
_cell.angle_alpha   90.00
_cell.angle_beta   90.00
_cell.angle_gamma   90.00
#
_symmetry.space_group_name_H-M   'P 1'
#
loop_
_entity.id
_entity.type
_entity.pdbx_description
1 polymer ?
#
loop_
_entity_poly.entity_id
_entity_poly.type
_entity_poly.pdbx_seq_one_letter_code
_entity_poly.pdbx_strand_id
1 'polypeptide(L)'
;MLTGTWCTPEVHKAIEMGYQLVKIHEVWHFEHRQRGLFAPYVNTWLKIKHESSGYPAWCQTEEQKAHYVQQYKQREGIELNPAMITKNPGRKATAKLMLNSFWGKFGRNCNKSKVHQISHPAALFNLLDDPLQQIQEVRILSLELVEVVAKRDDQDPEKGRATNVFIAAFTTCQARLKLYESLEILQDRVLYYETDSVVYKWKLGESEIALGDYLGDMTNELEEGDFITEFILTGAKNCGYVTAKGKSCVKVKGFPLNARWMAQLNCKVMKQNILDEIQHPLDEARKTEIINPVHFVRDPVKKKIRTETQIKAYRIEPEEQTSRQDDCTSRALPTGFCCNDYFRLKRYRILNIKRHASLHNKDLAQVILGDTRFKEIRQVSLEIMAEVNLSDVAGEQGETYAQQLCVARRTDEIHNQIITLSSINIFLSITAFLGNTLILVALHRESSLHPPSKLMYRCLATTDLCVGIILEPVAVIYWLSLLQEDWNLCIYAVTVYFITAYTLSAVSLFTITTISVDRLLALILGLRYKQVVTLKRTYLLLIIFWMVGISAGASHFMNRRIAAWCSFIVVPICLITASFSYLKIFHRLHHGQRSVPSQEQPSQPVPLNLARYRKAVYSALWVQLAMFICYLPYIIVVAVLDRGRQPSNSEFVVFGCAETLVFLNSSLNIFLYCWKIREVRQAVKESIRQALCCPWNGMDLLGKFGQCYR
;
A
#
# COMPACT_ATOMS: atom_id res chain seq x y z
N MET A 1 -1.71 29.54 19.73
CA MET A 1 -1.66 28.10 20.04
C MET A 1 -1.27 27.36 18.76
N LEU A 2 -0.18 26.59 18.78
CA LEU A 2 0.29 25.85 17.59
C LEU A 2 -0.41 24.48 17.54
N THR A 3 -1.02 24.15 16.41
CA THR A 3 -1.68 22.85 16.16
C THR A 3 -1.13 22.26 14.86
N GLY A 4 -0.76 20.98 14.88
CA GLY A 4 -0.06 20.35 13.76
C GLY A 4 0.40 18.93 14.06
N THR A 5 1.23 18.40 13.15
CA THR A 5 1.81 17.06 13.25
C THR A 5 3.32 17.18 13.30
N TRP A 6 3.94 16.63 14.34
CA TRP A 6 5.37 16.72 14.58
C TRP A 6 5.97 15.36 14.91
N CYS A 7 7.25 15.19 14.58
CA CYS A 7 7.99 14.02 15.06
C CYS A 7 8.35 14.24 16.53
N THR A 8 8.34 13.17 17.33
CA THR A 8 8.62 13.22 18.78
C THR A 8 9.89 14.01 19.14
N PRO A 9 11.02 13.90 18.43
CA PRO A 9 12.23 14.67 18.75
C PRO A 9 12.03 16.20 18.70
N GLU A 10 11.20 16.70 17.79
CA GLU A 10 10.88 18.14 17.74
C GLU A 10 10.00 18.57 18.90
N VAL A 11 9.07 17.70 19.32
CA VAL A 11 8.24 17.96 20.50
C VAL A 11 9.09 18.00 21.76
N HIS A 12 10.03 17.07 21.93
CA HIS A 12 10.98 17.09 23.05
C HIS A 12 11.81 18.38 23.07
N LYS A 13 12.41 18.75 21.92
CA LYS A 13 13.18 20.00 21.84
C LYS A 13 12.29 21.22 22.12
N ALA A 14 11.04 21.24 21.67
CA ALA A 14 10.12 22.33 22.01
C ALA A 14 9.83 22.40 23.52
N ILE A 15 9.63 21.27 24.19
CA ILE A 15 9.43 21.22 25.64
C ILE A 15 10.68 21.72 26.38
N GLU A 16 11.88 21.33 25.94
CA GLU A 16 13.16 21.84 26.47
C GLU A 16 13.26 23.37 26.34
N MET A 17 12.71 23.93 25.25
CA MET A 17 12.65 25.38 25.01
C MET A 17 11.51 26.08 25.77
N GLY A 18 10.79 25.38 26.66
CA GLY A 18 9.74 25.93 27.52
C GLY A 18 8.33 25.91 26.92
N TYR A 19 8.11 25.25 25.78
CA TYR A 19 6.76 25.07 25.24
C TYR A 19 5.97 24.03 26.06
N GLN A 20 4.67 24.27 26.22
CA GLN A 20 3.77 23.36 26.91
C GLN A 20 2.91 22.56 25.93
N LEU A 21 2.87 21.24 26.12
CA LEU A 21 2.01 20.35 25.36
C LEU A 21 0.58 20.38 25.91
N VAL A 22 -0.33 21.07 25.23
CA VAL A 22 -1.70 21.29 25.70
C VAL A 22 -2.60 20.08 25.44
N LYS A 23 -2.49 19.46 24.26
CA LYS A 23 -3.35 18.34 23.84
C LYS A 23 -2.66 17.48 22.80
N ILE A 24 -2.81 16.16 22.94
CA ILE A 24 -2.42 15.17 21.93
C ILE A 24 -3.70 14.64 21.28
N HIS A 25 -3.78 14.70 19.96
CA HIS A 25 -4.91 14.18 19.20
C HIS A 25 -4.73 12.71 18.80
N GLU A 26 -3.50 12.35 18.41
CA GLU A 26 -3.17 11.03 17.88
C GLU A 26 -1.66 10.78 18.03
N VAL A 27 -1.26 9.53 18.29
CA VAL A 27 0.15 9.13 18.39
C VAL A 27 0.38 7.90 17.54
N TRP A 28 1.36 7.99 16.64
CA TRP A 28 1.85 6.85 15.88
C TRP A 28 3.12 6.34 16.56
N HIS A 29 2.99 5.27 17.34
CA HIS A 29 4.07 4.67 18.12
C HIS A 29 4.62 3.40 17.47
N PHE A 30 5.91 3.14 17.68
CA PHE A 30 6.60 2.03 17.03
C PHE A 30 7.61 1.41 17.99
N GLU A 31 7.30 0.17 18.41
CA GLU A 31 8.00 -0.56 19.47
C GLU A 31 9.40 -0.99 19.05
N HIS A 32 9.54 -1.43 17.79
CA HIS A 32 10.80 -1.93 17.27
C HIS A 32 11.61 -0.85 16.55
N ARG A 33 12.90 -0.78 16.87
CA ARG A 33 13.88 0.17 16.35
C ARG A 33 15.19 -0.55 16.03
N GLN A 34 15.84 -0.21 14.92
CA GLN A 34 17.08 -0.85 14.47
C GLN A 34 18.03 0.19 13.85
N ARG A 35 19.18 0.51 14.45
CA ARG A 35 20.15 1.42 13.83
C ARG A 35 20.88 0.77 12.64
N GLY A 36 21.47 1.57 11.75
CA GLY A 36 22.35 1.04 10.69
C GLY A 36 21.71 0.63 9.37
N LEU A 37 20.38 0.56 9.25
CA LEU A 37 19.70 -0.04 8.10
C LEU A 37 20.14 0.55 6.74
N PHE A 38 20.34 1.86 6.67
CA PHE A 38 20.74 2.56 5.45
C PHE A 38 22.23 2.97 5.43
N ALA A 39 22.99 2.62 6.47
CA ALA A 39 24.39 2.98 6.58
C ALA A 39 25.23 2.48 5.38
N PRO A 40 25.09 1.23 4.90
CA PRO A 40 25.87 0.77 3.75
C PRO A 40 25.63 1.59 2.46
N TYR A 41 24.36 1.93 2.18
CA TYR A 41 24.00 2.75 1.03
C TYR A 41 24.59 4.15 1.15
N VAL A 42 24.39 4.80 2.30
CA VAL A 42 24.89 6.13 2.58
C VAL A 42 26.42 6.17 2.49
N ASN A 43 27.11 5.23 3.12
CA ASN A 43 28.56 5.16 3.16
C ASN A 43 29.15 4.98 1.76
N THR A 44 28.52 4.13 0.94
CA THR A 44 28.96 3.89 -0.45
C THR A 44 28.92 5.19 -1.26
N TRP A 45 27.79 5.90 -1.24
CA TRP A 45 27.66 7.12 -2.05
C TRP A 45 28.42 8.30 -1.46
N LEU A 46 28.57 8.39 -0.14
CA LEU A 46 29.45 9.38 0.50
C LEU A 46 30.90 9.17 0.11
N LYS A 47 31.41 7.93 0.17
CA LYS A 47 32.75 7.56 -0.28
C LYS A 47 33.00 8.04 -1.71
N ILE A 48 32.13 7.63 -2.65
CA ILE A 48 32.24 8.01 -4.07
C ILE A 48 32.25 9.53 -4.22
N LYS A 49 31.38 10.23 -3.49
CA LYS A 49 31.25 11.69 -3.58
C LYS A 49 32.48 12.43 -3.03
N HIS A 50 33.06 11.93 -1.93
CA HIS A 50 34.28 12.49 -1.34
C HIS A 50 35.49 12.21 -2.22
N GLU A 51 35.67 10.97 -2.70
CA GLU A 51 36.70 10.63 -3.69
C GLU A 51 36.59 11.52 -4.94
N SER A 52 35.37 11.80 -5.41
CA SER A 52 35.15 12.64 -6.60
C SER A 52 35.32 14.15 -6.36
N SER A 53 35.53 14.59 -5.11
CA SER A 53 35.65 16.01 -4.79
C SER A 53 37.07 16.54 -4.88
N GLY A 54 38.08 15.66 -4.91
CA GLY A 54 39.46 16.02 -4.65
C GLY A 54 39.72 16.29 -3.16
N TYR A 55 40.99 16.45 -2.81
CA TYR A 55 41.40 16.77 -1.44
C TYR A 55 40.96 18.19 -1.04
N PRO A 56 40.71 18.44 0.26
CA PRO A 56 40.54 19.79 0.80
C PRO A 56 41.73 20.71 0.49
N ALA A 57 41.49 22.02 0.47
CA ALA A 57 42.52 23.02 0.11
C ALA A 57 43.74 23.02 1.05
N TRP A 58 43.57 22.58 2.29
CA TRP A 58 44.65 22.48 3.28
C TRP A 58 45.52 21.23 3.14
N CYS A 59 45.11 20.24 2.32
CA CYS A 59 45.89 19.02 2.08
C CYS A 59 46.91 19.22 0.95
N GLN A 60 48.00 19.92 1.23
CA GLN A 60 49.05 20.20 0.24
C GLN A 60 50.18 19.15 0.23
N THR A 61 50.47 18.56 1.40
CA THR A 61 51.52 17.54 1.60
C THR A 61 50.94 16.12 1.62
N GLU A 62 51.79 15.11 1.38
CA GLU A 62 51.35 13.71 1.45
C GLU A 62 50.97 13.29 2.88
N GLU A 63 51.63 13.85 3.90
CA GLU A 63 51.28 13.64 5.31
C GLU A 63 49.88 14.18 5.62
N GLN A 64 49.54 15.38 5.12
CA GLN A 64 48.19 15.94 5.30
C GLN A 64 47.12 15.14 4.56
N LYS A 65 47.43 14.62 3.37
CA LYS A 65 46.52 13.74 2.62
C LYS A 65 46.28 12.41 3.35
N ALA A 66 47.34 11.77 3.86
CA ALA A 66 47.24 10.56 4.65
C ALA A 66 46.44 10.78 5.94
N HIS A 67 46.71 11.90 6.62
CA HIS A 67 45.98 12.32 7.81
C HIS A 67 44.49 12.54 7.51
N TYR A 68 44.14 13.20 6.40
CA TYR A 68 42.75 13.36 5.97
C TYR A 68 42.03 12.02 5.79
N VAL A 69 42.66 11.06 5.10
CA VAL A 69 42.07 9.73 4.87
C VAL A 69 41.88 8.97 6.18
N GLN A 70 42.87 9.02 7.08
CA GLN A 70 42.79 8.39 8.39
C GLN A 70 41.69 9.00 9.26
N GLN A 71 41.62 10.33 9.33
CA GLN A 71 40.57 11.00 10.10
C GLN A 71 39.18 10.72 9.53
N TYR A 72 39.03 10.63 8.21
CA TYR A 72 37.74 10.27 7.60
C TYR A 72 37.32 8.84 7.98
N LYS A 73 38.25 7.89 8.02
CA LYS A 73 37.97 6.53 8.51
C LYS A 73 37.60 6.53 10.00
N GLN A 74 38.30 7.29 10.84
CA GLN A 74 38.03 7.35 12.28
C GLN A 74 36.69 8.02 12.61
N ARG A 75 36.40 9.18 11.98
CA ARG A 75 35.21 9.98 12.29
C ARG A 75 33.96 9.47 11.59
N GLU A 76 34.08 9.01 10.34
CA GLU A 76 32.94 8.57 9.53
C GLU A 76 32.86 7.04 9.40
N GLY A 77 33.88 6.26 9.77
CA GLY A 77 33.88 4.82 9.51
C GLY A 77 33.89 4.49 8.02
N ILE A 78 34.31 5.42 7.17
CA ILE A 78 34.37 5.25 5.71
C ILE A 78 35.83 5.27 5.27
N GLU A 79 36.27 4.18 4.67
CA GLU A 79 37.63 4.08 4.11
C GLU A 79 37.66 4.65 2.70
N LEU A 80 38.31 5.80 2.52
CA LEU A 80 38.53 6.43 1.21
C LEU A 80 39.72 5.77 0.50
N ASN A 81 39.64 5.61 -0.82
CA ASN A 81 40.80 5.20 -1.62
C ASN A 81 41.59 6.44 -2.08
N PRO A 82 42.83 6.67 -1.58
CA PRO A 82 43.64 7.84 -1.94
C PRO A 82 43.82 8.04 -3.45
N ALA A 83 43.95 6.95 -4.21
CA ALA A 83 44.13 6.99 -5.67
C ALA A 83 42.87 7.48 -6.41
N MET A 84 41.70 7.37 -5.78
CA MET A 84 40.43 7.82 -6.35
C MET A 84 40.07 9.24 -5.93
N ILE A 85 40.81 9.86 -5.00
CA ILE A 85 40.56 11.23 -4.52
C ILE A 85 41.01 12.26 -5.56
N THR A 86 40.16 12.49 -6.55
CA THR A 86 40.42 13.37 -7.69
C THR A 86 39.17 14.16 -8.05
N LYS A 87 39.34 15.37 -8.59
CA LYS A 87 38.21 16.22 -8.96
C LYS A 87 37.49 15.61 -10.16
N ASN A 88 36.32 15.01 -9.92
CA ASN A 88 35.46 14.44 -10.95
C ASN A 88 34.03 14.99 -10.82
N PRO A 89 33.70 16.09 -11.51
CA PRO A 89 32.39 16.74 -11.39
C PRO A 89 31.21 15.83 -11.75
N GLY A 90 31.35 14.97 -12.76
CA GLY A 90 30.31 14.05 -13.20
C GLY A 90 30.00 12.96 -12.17
N ARG A 91 31.04 12.25 -11.70
CA ARG A 91 30.91 11.21 -10.65
C ARG A 91 30.39 11.81 -9.34
N LYS A 92 30.85 13.01 -8.98
CA LYS A 92 30.36 13.76 -7.82
C LYS A 92 28.87 14.12 -7.95
N ALA A 93 28.44 14.57 -9.13
CA ALA A 93 27.05 14.90 -9.39
C ALA A 93 26.15 13.66 -9.26
N THR A 94 26.55 12.53 -9.84
CA THR A 94 25.83 11.25 -9.72
C THR A 94 25.71 10.80 -8.26
N ALA A 95 26.82 10.80 -7.51
CA ALA A 95 26.80 10.39 -6.11
C ALA A 95 25.92 11.32 -5.25
N LYS A 96 25.96 12.64 -5.50
CA LYS A 96 25.05 13.62 -4.87
C LYS A 96 23.59 13.32 -5.22
N LEU A 97 23.30 12.99 -6.48
CA LEU A 97 21.95 12.65 -6.94
C LEU A 97 21.43 11.38 -6.24
N MET A 98 22.26 10.36 -6.06
CA MET A 98 21.89 9.12 -5.37
C MET A 98 21.60 9.35 -3.87
N LEU A 99 22.41 10.18 -3.20
CA LEU A 99 22.20 10.57 -1.81
C LEU A 99 20.91 11.39 -1.62
N ASN A 100 20.61 12.29 -2.56
CA ASN A 100 19.43 13.15 -2.48
C ASN A 100 18.14 12.43 -2.89
N SER A 101 18.20 11.60 -3.94
CA SER A 101 17.03 10.89 -4.47
C SER A 101 16.51 9.84 -3.51
N PHE A 102 17.38 9.23 -2.71
CA PHE A 102 17.02 8.16 -1.77
C PHE A 102 15.89 8.58 -0.82
N TRP A 103 16.04 9.71 -0.13
CA TRP A 103 15.04 10.19 0.84
C TRP A 103 13.81 10.80 0.19
N GLY A 104 14.01 11.50 -0.93
CA GLY A 104 12.91 12.04 -1.72
C GLY A 104 11.96 10.94 -2.24
N LYS A 105 12.44 9.70 -2.39
CA LYS A 105 11.59 8.55 -2.75
C LYS A 105 10.65 8.14 -1.63
N PHE A 106 11.08 8.17 -0.37
CA PHE A 106 10.23 7.82 0.77
C PHE A 106 9.08 8.81 0.97
N GLY A 107 9.31 10.10 0.74
CA GLY A 107 8.29 11.16 0.82
C GLY A 107 7.63 11.52 -0.52
N ARG A 108 7.83 10.71 -1.56
CA ARG A 108 7.35 11.04 -2.91
C ARG A 108 5.82 11.00 -2.96
N ASN A 109 5.19 12.10 -3.39
CA ASN A 109 3.79 12.03 -3.80
C ASN A 109 3.67 11.18 -5.07
N CYS A 110 3.13 9.97 -4.92
CA CYS A 110 2.86 9.02 -5.99
C CYS A 110 1.53 9.31 -6.70
N ASN A 111 0.61 10.06 -6.07
CA ASN A 111 -0.71 10.35 -6.61
C ASN A 111 -0.71 11.58 -7.54
N LYS A 112 0.06 11.50 -8.63
CA LYS A 112 0.11 12.55 -9.68
C LYS A 112 -0.71 12.15 -10.89
N SER A 113 -1.16 13.15 -11.66
CA SER A 113 -1.75 12.92 -12.98
C SER A 113 -0.78 12.12 -13.86
N LYS A 114 -1.29 11.07 -14.48
CA LYS A 114 -0.57 10.18 -15.40
C LYS A 114 -1.11 10.35 -16.80
N VAL A 115 -0.21 10.24 -17.77
CA VAL A 115 -0.53 10.27 -19.19
C VAL A 115 -0.51 8.83 -19.69
N HIS A 116 -1.63 8.38 -20.25
CA HIS A 116 -1.81 7.05 -20.80
C HIS A 116 -1.94 7.16 -22.32
N GLN A 117 -1.04 6.51 -23.07
CA GLN A 117 -1.16 6.37 -24.51
C GLN A 117 -1.81 5.03 -24.82
N ILE A 118 -2.96 5.07 -25.49
CA ILE A 118 -3.86 3.94 -25.63
C ILE A 118 -4.15 3.73 -27.11
N SER A 119 -3.71 2.59 -27.64
CA SER A 119 -3.96 2.20 -29.02
C SER A 119 -5.05 1.15 -29.20
N HIS A 120 -5.61 0.66 -28.09
CA HIS A 120 -6.58 -0.44 -28.10
C HIS A 120 -7.83 -0.01 -27.35
N PRO A 121 -9.04 -0.17 -27.93
CA PRO A 121 -10.29 0.24 -27.28
C PRO A 121 -10.48 -0.38 -25.89
N ALA A 122 -10.08 -1.64 -25.70
CA ALA A 122 -10.17 -2.31 -24.40
C ALA A 122 -9.38 -1.60 -23.28
N ALA A 123 -8.20 -1.07 -23.58
CA ALA A 123 -7.40 -0.33 -22.61
C ALA A 123 -7.99 1.05 -22.32
N LEU A 124 -8.68 1.66 -23.29
CA LEU A 124 -9.40 2.92 -23.11
C LEU A 124 -10.58 2.72 -22.18
N PHE A 125 -11.43 1.73 -22.47
CA PHE A 125 -12.58 1.39 -21.62
C PHE A 125 -12.14 1.00 -20.21
N ASN A 126 -11.09 0.18 -20.06
CA ASN A 126 -10.57 -0.15 -18.73
C ASN A 126 -10.14 1.08 -17.91
N LEU A 127 -9.60 2.12 -18.56
CA LEU A 127 -9.20 3.35 -17.89
C LEU A 127 -10.40 4.26 -17.57
N LEU A 128 -11.36 4.37 -18.49
CA LEU A 128 -12.59 5.15 -18.30
C LEU A 128 -13.54 4.51 -17.27
N ASP A 129 -13.56 3.19 -17.18
CA ASP A 129 -14.41 2.41 -16.29
C ASP A 129 -13.80 2.21 -14.88
N ASP A 130 -12.58 2.66 -14.65
CA ASP A 130 -11.95 2.65 -13.32
C ASP A 130 -12.43 3.89 -12.52
N PRO A 131 -13.32 3.74 -11.51
CA PRO A 131 -13.83 4.88 -10.75
C PRO A 131 -12.76 5.52 -9.86
N LEU A 132 -11.61 4.86 -9.70
CA LEU A 132 -10.47 5.43 -9.01
C LEU A 132 -9.68 6.35 -9.95
N GLN A 133 -9.94 6.36 -11.25
CA GLN A 133 -9.28 7.21 -12.23
C GLN A 133 -10.18 8.40 -12.57
N GLN A 134 -9.82 9.57 -12.09
CA GLN A 134 -10.43 10.82 -12.51
C GLN A 134 -9.82 11.22 -13.85
N ILE A 135 -10.60 11.04 -14.92
CA ILE A 135 -10.21 11.46 -16.26
C ILE A 135 -10.21 12.98 -16.31
N GLN A 136 -9.03 13.55 -16.50
CA GLN A 136 -8.85 14.99 -16.59
C GLN A 136 -8.94 15.44 -18.04
N GLU A 137 -8.43 14.63 -18.98
CA GLU A 137 -8.37 14.99 -20.39
C GLU A 137 -8.27 13.77 -21.29
N VAL A 138 -8.87 13.84 -22.48
CA VAL A 138 -8.77 12.82 -23.54
C VAL A 138 -8.40 13.53 -24.83
N ARG A 139 -7.33 13.08 -25.50
CA ARG A 139 -6.83 13.64 -26.74
C ARG A 139 -6.67 12.54 -27.78
N ILE A 140 -7.33 12.69 -28.91
CA ILE A 140 -7.16 11.78 -30.05
C ILE A 140 -5.91 12.24 -30.80
N LEU A 141 -4.85 11.42 -30.78
CA LEU A 141 -3.59 11.73 -31.46
C LEU A 141 -3.60 11.24 -32.91
N SER A 142 -4.25 10.10 -33.18
CA SER A 142 -4.48 9.55 -34.52
C SER A 142 -5.72 8.64 -34.50
N LEU A 143 -6.09 8.07 -35.65
CA LEU A 143 -7.15 7.06 -35.75
C LEU A 143 -6.88 5.82 -34.87
N GLU A 144 -5.63 5.58 -34.50
CA GLU A 144 -5.19 4.40 -33.75
C GLU A 144 -4.65 4.72 -32.37
N LEU A 145 -4.61 5.99 -31.95
CA LEU A 145 -3.96 6.39 -30.69
C LEU A 145 -4.73 7.50 -29.98
N VAL A 146 -5.11 7.21 -28.74
CA VAL A 146 -5.73 8.16 -27.81
C VAL A 146 -4.82 8.36 -26.61
N GLU A 147 -4.54 9.60 -26.27
CA GLU A 147 -3.89 9.98 -25.02
C GLU A 147 -4.94 10.34 -23.98
N VAL A 148 -4.88 9.73 -22.80
CA VAL A 148 -5.77 10.01 -21.68
C VAL A 148 -4.93 10.48 -20.50
N VAL A 149 -5.26 11.66 -19.97
CA VAL A 149 -4.68 12.17 -18.73
C VAL A 149 -5.64 11.83 -17.60
N ALA A 150 -5.18 11.02 -16.66
CA ALA A 150 -5.99 10.58 -15.52
C ALA A 150 -5.21 10.79 -14.22
N LYS A 151 -5.91 11.20 -13.16
CA LYS A 151 -5.37 11.25 -11.80
C LYS A 151 -6.14 10.26 -10.95
N ARG A 152 -5.45 9.46 -10.14
CA ARG A 152 -6.13 8.56 -9.21
C ARG A 152 -6.77 9.36 -8.07
N ASP A 153 -7.93 8.92 -7.61
CA ASP A 153 -8.69 9.54 -6.52
C ASP A 153 -7.81 9.75 -5.27
N ASP A 154 -7.90 10.94 -4.67
CA ASP A 154 -7.12 11.29 -3.47
C ASP A 154 -7.55 10.50 -2.22
N GLN A 155 -8.76 9.89 -2.22
CA GLN A 155 -9.21 8.99 -1.16
C GLN A 155 -8.59 7.59 -1.24
N ASP A 156 -8.10 7.18 -2.42
CA ASP A 156 -7.33 5.95 -2.62
C ASP A 156 -6.05 6.24 -3.40
N PRO A 157 -5.14 7.04 -2.83
CA PRO A 157 -3.96 7.51 -3.55
C PRO A 157 -3.05 6.33 -3.87
N GLU A 158 -2.37 6.39 -5.01
CA GLU A 158 -1.44 5.34 -5.38
C GLU A 158 -0.31 5.21 -4.35
N LYS A 159 -0.22 4.05 -3.69
CA LYS A 159 0.86 3.75 -2.74
C LYS A 159 2.09 3.27 -3.50
N GLY A 160 3.16 4.06 -3.49
CA GLY A 160 4.43 3.63 -4.05
C GLY A 160 5.05 2.50 -3.23
N ARG A 161 5.67 1.52 -3.90
CA ARG A 161 6.40 0.43 -3.23
C ARG A 161 7.54 0.91 -2.32
N ALA A 162 8.08 2.10 -2.58
CA ALA A 162 9.20 2.69 -1.86
C ALA A 162 8.81 3.93 -1.02
N THR A 163 7.52 4.26 -0.91
CA THR A 163 7.07 5.39 -0.08
C THR A 163 6.92 4.96 1.37
N ASN A 164 7.50 5.74 2.29
CA ASN A 164 7.32 5.62 3.72
C ASN A 164 7.35 7.03 4.33
N VAL A 165 6.17 7.55 4.65
CA VAL A 165 6.01 8.94 5.12
C VAL A 165 6.69 9.17 6.47
N PHE A 166 6.74 8.16 7.34
CA PHE A 166 7.38 8.28 8.64
C PHE A 166 8.90 8.41 8.51
N ILE A 167 9.54 7.55 7.68
CA ILE A 167 10.98 7.67 7.40
C ILE A 167 11.29 9.06 6.82
N ALA A 168 10.46 9.55 5.89
CA ALA A 168 10.64 10.87 5.30
C ALA A 168 10.49 12.01 6.35
N ALA A 169 9.48 11.91 7.22
CA ALA A 169 9.22 12.88 8.28
C ALA A 169 10.37 12.91 9.30
N PHE A 170 10.78 11.75 9.82
CA PHE A 170 11.88 11.64 10.78
C PHE A 170 13.23 12.09 10.18
N THR A 171 13.50 11.76 8.92
CA THR A 171 14.72 12.24 8.22
C THR A 171 14.74 13.78 8.16
N THR A 172 13.59 14.39 7.86
CA THR A 172 13.49 15.86 7.78
C THR A 172 13.54 16.52 9.16
N CYS A 173 12.89 15.92 10.15
CA CYS A 173 12.94 16.35 11.56
C CYS A 173 14.38 16.40 12.07
N GLN A 174 15.16 15.33 11.89
CA GLN A 174 16.55 15.29 12.32
C GLN A 174 17.41 16.35 11.60
N ALA A 175 17.18 16.56 10.31
CA ALA A 175 17.87 17.62 9.57
C ALA A 175 17.52 19.03 10.08
N ARG A 176 16.27 19.27 10.50
CA ARG A 176 15.85 20.55 11.10
C ARG A 176 16.46 20.75 12.48
N LEU A 177 16.46 19.72 13.33
CA LEU A 177 17.09 19.79 14.65
C LEU A 177 18.59 20.07 14.56
N LYS A 178 19.29 19.48 13.58
CA LYS A 178 20.71 19.79 13.38
C LYS A 178 20.94 21.25 13.00
N LEU A 179 20.13 21.80 12.10
CA LEU A 179 20.20 23.22 11.78
C LEU A 179 19.90 24.06 13.02
N TYR A 180 18.93 23.65 13.83
CA TYR A 180 18.56 24.32 15.06
C TYR A 180 19.73 24.44 16.05
N GLU A 181 20.62 23.44 16.15
CA GLU A 181 21.85 23.56 16.97
C GLU A 181 22.70 24.78 16.55
N SER A 182 22.78 25.06 15.24
CA SER A 182 23.49 26.25 14.75
C SER A 182 22.73 27.53 15.05
N LEU A 183 21.40 27.52 14.94
CA LEU A 183 20.54 28.66 15.28
C LEU A 183 20.61 28.99 16.77
N GLU A 184 20.73 27.98 17.64
CA GLU A 184 20.85 28.13 19.09
C GLU A 184 22.17 28.77 19.52
N ILE A 185 23.26 28.57 18.76
CA ILE A 185 24.53 29.30 18.97
C ILE A 185 24.42 30.75 18.50
N LEU A 186 23.68 30.99 17.42
CA LEU A 186 23.59 32.30 16.78
C LEU A 186 22.56 33.22 17.44
N GLN A 187 21.47 32.69 17.97
CA GLN A 187 20.38 33.42 18.62
C GLN A 187 19.87 34.60 17.76
N ASP A 188 19.88 35.81 18.30
CA ASP A 188 19.44 37.06 17.68
C ASP A 188 20.33 37.51 16.50
N ARG A 189 21.48 36.87 16.29
CA ARG A 189 22.36 37.16 15.16
C ARG A 189 21.86 36.55 13.85
N VAL A 190 20.93 35.60 13.89
CA VAL A 190 20.35 34.99 12.70
C VAL A 190 19.55 36.03 11.91
N LEU A 191 19.90 36.19 10.63
CA LEU A 191 19.20 37.07 9.69
C LEU A 191 18.23 36.31 8.80
N TYR A 192 18.63 35.11 8.38
CA TYR A 192 17.87 34.26 7.48
C TYR A 192 18.39 32.83 7.58
N TYR A 193 17.52 31.85 7.38
CA TYR A 193 17.94 30.46 7.26
C TYR A 193 17.02 29.70 6.30
N GLU A 194 17.59 28.73 5.59
CA GLU A 194 16.83 27.75 4.81
C GLU A 194 16.96 26.37 5.43
N THR A 195 16.69 25.31 4.67
CA THR A 195 16.73 23.94 5.20
C THR A 195 18.15 23.47 5.55
N ASP A 196 19.19 24.14 5.05
CA ASP A 196 20.60 23.78 5.22
C ASP A 196 21.58 24.95 5.20
N SER A 197 21.08 26.18 5.29
CA SER A 197 21.91 27.38 5.24
C SER A 197 21.46 28.39 6.29
N VAL A 198 22.40 29.19 6.78
CA VAL A 198 22.14 30.29 7.71
C VAL A 198 22.96 31.50 7.30
N VAL A 199 22.30 32.65 7.27
CA VAL A 199 22.88 33.99 7.14
C VAL A 199 22.81 34.62 8.52
N TYR A 200 23.92 35.17 9.01
CA TYR A 200 23.94 35.82 10.32
C TYR A 200 24.87 37.02 10.37
N LYS A 201 24.59 37.91 11.32
CA LYS A 201 25.44 39.05 11.70
C LYS A 201 26.68 38.54 12.40
N TRP A 202 27.85 39.03 11.98
CA TRP A 202 29.11 38.61 12.56
C TRP A 202 30.01 39.81 12.86
N LYS A 203 30.57 39.84 14.08
CA LYS A 203 31.64 40.76 14.47
C LYS A 203 32.87 39.99 14.92
N LEU A 204 34.03 40.62 14.75
CA LEU A 204 35.31 40.05 15.16
C LEU A 204 35.32 39.81 16.69
N GLY A 205 35.59 38.57 17.11
CA GLY A 205 35.63 38.17 18.53
C GLY A 205 34.33 37.57 19.10
N GLU A 206 33.23 37.54 18.33
CA GLU A 206 32.01 36.83 18.74
C GLU A 206 32.14 35.31 18.53
N SER A 207 31.33 34.54 19.24
CA SER A 207 31.26 33.08 19.07
C SER A 207 30.86 32.71 17.63
N GLU A 208 31.64 31.84 16.99
CA GLU A 208 31.40 31.36 15.63
C GLU A 208 30.89 29.92 15.63
N ILE A 209 30.16 29.57 14.56
CA ILE A 209 29.83 28.16 14.33
C ILE A 209 31.07 27.46 13.78
N ALA A 210 31.46 26.36 14.43
CA ALA A 210 32.59 25.55 14.00
C ALA A 210 32.41 25.07 12.55
N LEU A 211 33.44 25.32 11.73
CA LEU A 211 33.52 24.81 10.37
C LEU A 211 34.17 23.44 10.36
N GLY A 212 33.85 22.63 9.35
CA GLY A 212 34.49 21.33 9.22
C GLY A 212 34.29 20.65 7.88
N ASP A 213 35.03 19.55 7.73
CA ASP A 213 35.09 18.79 6.48
C ASP A 213 34.15 17.60 6.38
N TYR A 214 33.43 17.33 7.47
CA TYR A 214 32.72 16.09 7.67
C TYR A 214 31.22 16.28 7.55
N LEU A 215 30.50 15.15 7.58
CA LEU A 215 29.07 15.18 7.37
C LEU A 215 28.38 15.92 8.52
N GLY A 216 27.67 16.98 8.19
CA GLY A 216 26.92 17.78 9.15
C GLY A 216 27.67 18.92 9.83
N ASP A 217 28.95 19.09 9.49
CA ASP A 217 29.68 20.30 9.82
C ASP A 217 29.19 21.48 8.97
N MET A 218 29.39 22.70 9.47
CA MET A 218 29.15 23.91 8.68
C MET A 218 30.33 24.19 7.73
N THR A 219 30.00 24.82 6.61
CA THR A 219 30.95 25.28 5.60
C THR A 219 30.63 26.68 5.17
N ASN A 220 31.68 27.48 4.98
CA ASN A 220 31.54 28.82 4.45
C ASN A 220 31.25 28.77 2.94
N GLU A 221 30.17 29.43 2.49
CA GLU A 221 29.90 29.60 1.04
C GLU A 221 30.79 30.67 0.41
N LEU A 222 31.35 31.57 1.22
CA LEU A 222 32.18 32.67 0.76
C LEU A 222 33.64 32.22 0.66
N GLU A 223 34.38 32.90 -0.21
CA GLU A 223 35.82 32.70 -0.31
C GLU A 223 36.51 33.12 0.99
N GLU A 224 37.71 32.59 1.22
CA GLU A 224 38.49 32.94 2.38
C GLU A 224 38.75 34.46 2.44
N GLY A 225 38.48 35.05 3.60
CA GLY A 225 38.56 36.49 3.84
C GLY A 225 37.44 37.35 3.24
N ASP A 226 36.47 36.76 2.52
CA ASP A 226 35.32 37.49 1.99
C ASP A 226 34.14 37.49 2.96
N PHE A 227 33.30 38.54 2.91
CA PHE A 227 32.13 38.69 3.76
C PHE A 227 31.04 39.47 3.03
N ILE A 228 29.80 39.28 3.43
CA ILE A 228 28.65 40.00 2.87
C ILE A 228 28.60 41.40 3.48
N THR A 229 28.43 42.39 2.61
CA THR A 229 28.29 43.82 2.96
C THR A 229 26.84 44.27 2.84
N GLU A 230 26.10 43.71 1.88
CA GLU A 230 24.67 43.98 1.71
C GLU A 230 23.91 42.67 1.62
N PHE A 231 22.87 42.52 2.45
CA PHE A 231 21.94 41.39 2.41
C PHE A 231 20.52 41.93 2.21
N ILE A 232 19.79 41.32 1.29
CA ILE A 232 18.46 41.75 0.84
C ILE A 232 17.53 40.55 1.00
N LEU A 233 16.47 40.72 1.77
CA LEU A 233 15.43 39.72 1.95
C LEU A 233 14.09 40.31 1.51
N THR A 234 13.39 39.61 0.63
CA THR A 234 12.09 40.04 0.09
C THR A 234 10.98 39.02 0.29
N GLY A 235 11.27 37.97 1.06
CA GLY A 235 10.36 36.88 1.39
C GLY A 235 11.08 35.54 1.49
N ALA A 236 10.35 34.50 1.88
CA ALA A 236 10.90 33.15 2.00
C ALA A 236 11.46 32.65 0.65
N LYS A 237 12.74 32.21 0.63
CA LYS A 237 13.47 31.78 -0.57
C LYS A 237 13.65 32.87 -1.65
N ASN A 238 13.51 34.14 -1.25
CA ASN A 238 13.73 35.31 -2.09
C ASN A 238 14.74 36.22 -1.41
N CYS A 239 16.03 36.01 -1.69
CA CYS A 239 17.12 36.79 -1.10
C CYS A 239 18.20 37.15 -2.13
N GLY A 240 18.94 38.20 -1.84
CA GLY A 240 20.12 38.61 -2.59
C GLY A 240 21.22 39.11 -1.66
N TYR A 241 22.46 39.01 -2.07
CA TYR A 241 23.58 39.54 -1.31
C TYR A 241 24.71 40.07 -2.19
N VAL A 242 25.46 41.03 -1.66
CA VAL A 242 26.69 41.55 -2.24
C VAL A 242 27.81 41.38 -1.22
N THR A 243 28.97 40.96 -1.70
CA THR A 243 30.16 40.70 -0.88
C THR A 243 31.17 41.85 -0.98
N ALA A 244 32.12 41.88 -0.05
CA ALA A 244 33.21 42.86 -0.02
C ALA A 244 34.10 42.74 -1.26
N LYS A 245 34.31 41.53 -1.80
CA LYS A 245 35.05 41.30 -3.05
C LYS A 245 34.22 41.54 -4.32
N GLY A 246 33.01 42.09 -4.21
CA GLY A 246 32.18 42.50 -5.35
C GLY A 246 31.33 41.39 -5.98
N LYS A 247 31.38 40.16 -5.45
CA LYS A 247 30.46 39.07 -5.86
C LYS A 247 29.04 39.42 -5.45
N SER A 248 28.12 39.36 -6.40
CA SER A 248 26.67 39.54 -6.20
C SER A 248 25.93 38.23 -6.49
N CYS A 249 25.00 37.86 -5.63
CA CYS A 249 24.21 36.64 -5.77
C CYS A 249 22.74 36.93 -5.50
N VAL A 250 21.86 36.36 -6.32
CA VAL A 250 20.40 36.45 -6.14
C VAL A 250 19.81 35.05 -6.22
N LYS A 251 18.92 34.73 -5.27
CA LYS A 251 18.14 33.50 -5.20
C LYS A 251 16.67 33.89 -5.06
N VAL A 252 15.91 33.77 -6.15
CA VAL A 252 14.46 34.06 -6.16
C VAL A 252 13.71 32.83 -6.64
N LYS A 253 12.77 32.36 -5.83
CA LYS A 253 11.98 31.17 -6.11
C LYS A 253 11.11 31.40 -7.35
N GLY A 254 11.15 30.45 -8.30
CA GLY A 254 10.33 30.50 -9.52
C GLY A 254 10.98 31.22 -10.71
N PHE A 255 12.17 31.78 -10.55
CA PHE A 255 12.92 32.48 -11.60
C PHE A 255 14.21 31.72 -11.96
N PRO A 256 14.47 31.42 -13.25
CA PRO A 256 15.73 30.80 -13.67
C PRO A 256 16.89 31.79 -13.51
N LEU A 257 17.97 31.41 -12.84
CA LEU A 257 19.13 32.28 -12.60
C LEU A 257 20.16 32.18 -13.74
N ASN A 258 19.76 32.54 -14.96
CA ASN A 258 20.69 32.70 -16.08
C ASN A 258 21.02 34.18 -16.30
N ALA A 259 22.03 34.46 -17.12
CA ALA A 259 22.51 35.83 -17.35
C ALA A 259 21.40 36.81 -17.78
N ARG A 260 20.44 36.37 -18.60
CA ARG A 260 19.32 37.21 -19.08
C ARG A 260 18.37 37.59 -17.94
N TRP A 261 18.03 36.64 -17.09
CA TRP A 261 17.17 36.89 -15.93
C TRP A 261 17.87 37.75 -14.90
N MET A 262 19.14 37.48 -14.61
CA MET A 262 19.94 38.27 -13.67
C MET A 262 20.16 39.72 -14.13
N ALA A 263 20.11 39.99 -15.44
CA ALA A 263 20.15 41.36 -15.94
C ALA A 263 18.90 42.18 -15.53
N GLN A 264 17.73 41.54 -15.44
CA GLN A 264 16.45 42.18 -15.13
C GLN A 264 16.08 42.09 -13.64
N LEU A 265 16.45 41.00 -12.96
CA LEU A 265 16.20 40.75 -11.54
C LEU A 265 17.52 40.50 -10.82
N ASN A 266 18.06 41.54 -10.21
CA ASN A 266 19.32 41.53 -9.47
C ASN A 266 19.17 42.23 -8.11
N CYS A 267 20.23 42.21 -7.29
CA CYS A 267 20.26 42.85 -5.98
C CYS A 267 19.85 44.33 -6.02
N LYS A 268 20.24 45.09 -7.06
CA LYS A 268 19.87 46.52 -7.16
C LYS A 268 18.37 46.68 -7.32
N VAL A 269 17.76 45.91 -8.22
CA VAL A 269 16.30 45.93 -8.46
C VAL A 269 15.55 45.48 -7.21
N MET A 270 15.96 44.39 -6.55
CA MET A 270 15.33 43.93 -5.32
C MET A 270 15.41 44.97 -4.20
N LYS A 271 16.57 45.61 -4.03
CA LYS A 271 16.77 46.69 -3.05
C LYS A 271 15.89 47.89 -3.35
N GLN A 272 15.84 48.32 -4.61
CA GLN A 272 15.00 49.45 -5.01
C GLN A 272 13.52 49.17 -4.76
N ASN A 273 13.03 47.97 -5.08
CA ASN A 273 11.65 47.61 -4.79
C ASN A 273 11.30 47.70 -3.30
N ILE A 274 12.23 47.29 -2.41
CA ILE A 274 12.03 47.42 -0.95
C ILE A 274 11.97 48.91 -0.57
N LEU A 275 12.92 49.71 -1.05
CA LEU A 275 12.97 51.14 -0.75
C LEU A 275 11.71 51.85 -1.25
N ASP A 276 11.22 51.51 -2.44
CA ASP A 276 10.00 52.06 -3.01
C ASP A 276 8.76 51.68 -2.19
N GLU A 277 8.70 50.45 -1.68
CA GLU A 277 7.61 49.98 -0.83
C GLU A 277 7.60 50.70 0.53
N ILE A 278 8.78 51.03 1.08
CA ILE A 278 8.93 51.76 2.34
C ILE A 278 8.63 53.25 2.17
N GLN A 279 9.18 53.87 1.12
CA GLN A 279 9.09 55.32 0.91
C GLN A 279 7.77 55.73 0.26
N HIS A 280 7.18 54.86 -0.56
CA HIS A 280 5.98 55.13 -1.34
C HIS A 280 5.03 53.91 -1.30
N PRO A 281 4.45 53.55 -0.15
CA PRO A 281 3.58 52.37 -0.07
C PRO A 281 2.37 52.51 -0.98
N LEU A 282 2.00 51.42 -1.67
CA LEU A 282 0.80 51.32 -2.50
C LEU A 282 -0.22 50.37 -1.84
N ASP A 283 -1.50 50.51 -2.17
CA ASP A 283 -2.55 49.59 -1.70
C ASP A 283 -2.38 48.17 -2.29
N GLU A 284 -1.83 48.08 -3.50
CA GLU A 284 -1.42 46.82 -4.11
C GLU A 284 0.10 46.67 -4.16
N ALA A 285 0.60 45.46 -3.90
CA ALA A 285 2.03 45.18 -3.95
C ALA A 285 2.65 45.49 -5.33
N ARG A 286 3.76 46.24 -5.32
CA ARG A 286 4.54 46.56 -6.52
C ARG A 286 4.96 45.29 -7.28
N LYS A 287 4.85 45.34 -8.60
CA LYS A 287 5.21 44.25 -9.52
C LYS A 287 6.35 44.70 -10.43
N THR A 288 7.44 43.94 -10.45
CA THR A 288 8.50 44.08 -11.46
C THR A 288 8.29 43.02 -12.53
N GLU A 289 7.96 43.45 -13.74
CA GLU A 289 7.79 42.55 -14.87
C GLU A 289 9.15 42.13 -15.42
N ILE A 290 9.38 40.82 -15.42
CA ILE A 290 10.59 40.22 -15.98
C ILE A 290 10.22 39.49 -17.27
N ILE A 291 10.87 39.88 -18.36
CA ILE A 291 10.52 39.44 -19.70
C ILE A 291 11.48 38.35 -20.16
N ASN A 292 10.92 37.21 -20.53
CA ASN A 292 11.62 36.17 -21.27
C ASN A 292 11.09 36.11 -22.71
N PRO A 293 11.81 36.68 -23.69
CA PRO A 293 11.36 36.72 -25.09
C PRO A 293 11.36 35.34 -25.77
N VAL A 294 12.04 34.35 -25.18
CA VAL A 294 12.16 32.99 -25.74
C VAL A 294 11.73 32.00 -24.67
N HIS A 295 10.41 31.90 -24.45
CA HIS A 295 9.83 30.88 -23.61
C HIS A 295 9.24 29.77 -24.48
N PHE A 296 9.75 28.55 -24.31
CA PHE A 296 9.18 27.38 -24.97
C PHE A 296 7.85 27.03 -24.29
N VAL A 297 6.77 27.26 -25.01
CA VAL A 297 5.43 26.84 -24.61
C VAL A 297 5.10 25.59 -25.40
N ARG A 298 4.81 24.50 -24.69
CA ARG A 298 4.29 23.28 -25.29
C ARG A 298 2.78 23.40 -25.32
N ASP A 299 2.18 23.40 -26.50
CA ASP A 299 0.75 23.17 -26.67
C ASP A 299 0.49 21.69 -26.40
N PRO A 300 -0.15 21.33 -25.27
CA PRO A 300 -0.33 19.95 -24.88
C PRO A 300 -1.27 19.19 -25.83
N VAL A 301 -2.22 19.92 -26.44
CA VAL A 301 -3.27 19.41 -27.32
C VAL A 301 -2.73 19.21 -28.73
N LYS A 302 -2.12 20.25 -29.30
CA LYS A 302 -1.55 20.19 -30.66
C LYS A 302 -0.20 19.49 -30.72
N LYS A 303 0.39 19.16 -29.56
CA LYS A 303 1.76 18.60 -29.43
C LYS A 303 2.83 19.44 -30.13
N LYS A 304 2.55 20.73 -30.36
CA LYS A 304 3.48 21.68 -30.97
C LYS A 304 4.25 22.41 -29.88
N ILE A 305 5.54 22.60 -30.11
CA ILE A 305 6.35 23.52 -29.31
C ILE A 305 6.37 24.82 -30.10
N ARG A 306 6.05 25.91 -29.42
CA ARG A 306 6.17 27.25 -29.96
C ARG A 306 6.94 28.11 -28.98
N THR A 307 7.59 29.12 -29.52
CA THR A 307 8.30 30.11 -28.73
C THR A 307 7.38 31.31 -28.57
N GLU A 308 7.14 31.71 -27.33
CA GLU A 308 6.36 32.90 -26.99
C GLU A 308 7.14 33.76 -26.00
N THR A 309 6.80 35.05 -25.93
CA THR A 309 7.29 35.94 -24.89
C THR A 309 6.52 35.64 -23.60
N GLN A 310 7.23 35.27 -22.53
CA GLN A 310 6.67 35.11 -21.19
C GLN A 310 7.03 36.33 -20.35
N ILE A 311 6.03 36.92 -19.71
CA ILE A 311 6.21 37.96 -18.69
C ILE A 311 5.94 37.33 -17.33
N LYS A 312 6.90 37.42 -16.41
CA LYS A 312 6.74 37.01 -15.01
C LYS A 312 6.77 38.24 -14.12
N ALA A 313 5.72 38.46 -13.34
CA ALA A 313 5.70 39.49 -12.32
C ALA A 313 6.41 39.02 -11.06
N TYR A 314 7.53 39.65 -10.72
CA TYR A 314 8.16 39.55 -9.42
C TYR A 314 7.49 40.52 -8.44
N ARG A 315 7.20 40.06 -7.23
CA ARG A 315 6.64 40.88 -6.15
C ARG A 315 7.38 40.60 -4.85
N ILE A 316 7.42 41.58 -3.96
CA ILE A 316 7.85 41.37 -2.58
C ILE A 316 6.74 40.59 -1.86
N GLU A 317 7.11 39.54 -1.13
CA GLU A 317 6.18 38.76 -0.33
C GLU A 317 6.38 39.11 1.14
N PRO A 318 5.47 39.88 1.77
CA PRO A 318 5.53 40.10 3.20
C PRO A 318 5.29 38.77 3.93
N GLU A 319 6.13 38.47 4.92
CA GLU A 319 6.03 37.24 5.70
C GLU A 319 4.89 37.38 6.75
N GLU A 320 3.95 36.43 6.78
CA GLU A 320 2.92 36.37 7.83
C GLU A 320 3.56 36.01 9.19
N GLN A 321 3.55 36.98 10.11
CA GLN A 321 3.70 36.89 11.57
C GLN A 321 4.78 35.94 12.15
N THR A 322 5.86 36.55 12.66
CA THR A 322 6.32 36.21 14.03
C THR A 322 6.05 37.42 14.92
N SER A 323 5.14 37.26 15.87
CA SER A 323 4.85 38.22 16.91
C SER A 323 6.10 38.46 17.79
N ARG A 324 6.81 39.56 17.55
CA ARG A 324 7.47 40.31 18.63
C ARG A 324 6.90 41.71 18.60
N GLN A 325 5.94 41.90 19.49
CA GLN A 325 5.31 43.16 19.80
C GLN A 325 6.15 43.77 20.91
N ASP A 326 7.25 44.42 20.54
CA ASP A 326 7.99 45.31 21.43
C ASP A 326 7.97 46.71 20.81
N ASP A 327 7.60 47.67 21.65
CA ASP A 327 7.31 49.08 21.36
C ASP A 327 8.21 49.71 20.29
N CYS A 328 7.60 50.05 19.17
CA CYS A 328 7.89 51.28 18.43
C CYS A 328 6.64 51.66 17.63
N THR A 329 6.03 52.78 18.00
CA THR A 329 4.90 53.42 17.33
C THR A 329 5.20 53.71 15.86
N SER A 330 4.87 52.77 14.97
CA SER A 330 4.41 52.95 13.56
C SER A 330 4.68 51.65 12.77
N ARG A 331 3.62 51.13 12.14
CA ARG A 331 3.57 50.02 11.16
C ARG A 331 4.84 49.14 11.05
N ALA A 332 4.79 47.96 11.67
CA ALA A 332 5.79 46.92 11.49
C ALA A 332 5.93 46.53 10.01
N LEU A 333 7.11 46.79 9.45
CA LEU A 333 7.51 46.42 8.08
C LEU A 333 8.04 44.96 8.03
N PRO A 334 8.10 44.33 6.84
CA PRO A 334 8.58 42.96 6.69
C PRO A 334 10.06 42.83 7.12
N THR A 335 10.29 41.87 8.00
CA THR A 335 11.54 41.35 8.58
C THR A 335 12.87 41.76 7.93
N GLY A 336 13.67 42.54 8.66
CA GLY A 336 15.10 42.80 8.38
C GLY A 336 15.56 44.25 8.45
N PHE A 337 14.63 45.22 8.40
CA PHE A 337 14.97 46.64 8.33
C PHE A 337 14.38 47.40 9.53
N CYS A 338 15.26 47.88 10.42
CA CYS A 338 14.92 48.91 11.40
C CYS A 338 15.31 50.27 10.77
N CYS A 339 14.40 51.26 10.77
CA CYS A 339 14.59 52.57 10.12
C CYS A 339 15.88 53.31 10.56
N ASN A 340 16.48 52.95 11.70
CA ASN A 340 17.67 53.63 12.24
C ASN A 340 19.03 52.97 11.90
N ASP A 341 19.08 51.86 11.16
CA ASP A 341 20.30 51.08 10.96
C ASP A 341 21.09 51.41 9.67
N TYR A 342 20.71 52.48 8.95
CA TYR A 342 21.20 52.83 7.60
C TYR A 342 22.71 53.14 7.47
N PHE A 343 23.50 53.27 8.54
CA PHE A 343 24.85 53.84 8.47
C PHE A 343 25.97 53.15 9.28
N ARG A 344 25.83 51.89 9.72
CA ARG A 344 26.96 51.17 10.35
C ARG A 344 27.41 49.98 9.50
N LEU A 345 28.70 49.97 9.13
CA LEU A 345 29.43 48.85 8.52
C LEU A 345 29.22 47.56 9.35
N LYS A 346 28.26 46.73 8.95
CA LYS A 346 28.03 45.40 9.54
C LYS A 346 28.54 44.35 8.56
N ARG A 347 29.38 43.42 9.05
CA ARG A 347 29.85 42.26 8.29
C ARG A 347 28.86 41.11 8.48
N TYR A 348 28.53 40.41 7.40
CA TYR A 348 27.64 39.26 7.44
C TYR A 348 28.32 38.02 6.86
N ARG A 349 27.91 36.83 7.31
CA ARG A 349 28.42 35.54 6.81
C ARG A 349 27.28 34.64 6.36
N ILE A 350 27.57 33.77 5.37
CA ILE A 350 26.70 32.68 4.96
C ILE A 350 27.42 31.37 5.20
N LEU A 351 26.80 30.52 6.02
CA LEU A 351 27.23 29.15 6.21
C LEU A 351 26.18 28.20 5.64
N ASN A 352 26.65 27.15 4.98
CA ASN A 352 25.88 25.98 4.64
C ASN A 352 26.30 24.81 5.51
N ILE A 353 25.35 24.04 5.99
CA ILE A 353 25.62 22.69 6.44
C ILE A 353 26.17 21.91 5.24
N LYS A 354 27.30 21.22 5.41
CA LYS A 354 27.89 20.32 4.41
C LYS A 354 26.94 19.14 4.21
N ARG A 355 25.90 19.35 3.40
CA ARG A 355 24.79 18.43 3.28
C ARG A 355 25.09 17.32 2.28
N HIS A 356 24.94 16.11 2.79
CA HIS A 356 24.13 15.11 2.11
C HIS A 356 22.91 14.88 2.97
N ALA A 357 21.79 14.55 2.36
CA ALA A 357 20.55 14.21 3.06
C ALA A 357 20.69 13.02 4.06
N SER A 358 21.90 12.49 4.25
CA SER A 358 22.23 11.43 5.19
C SER A 358 22.78 11.89 6.53
N LEU A 359 22.67 13.17 6.89
CA LEU A 359 23.33 13.80 8.06
C LEU A 359 23.19 13.06 9.40
N HIS A 360 22.19 12.19 9.57
CA HIS A 360 22.10 11.31 10.75
C HIS A 360 21.69 9.86 10.44
N ASN A 361 21.66 9.46 9.16
CA ASN A 361 21.07 8.19 8.71
C ASN A 361 21.95 6.94 8.87
N LYS A 362 23.16 7.05 9.45
CA LYS A 362 23.86 5.86 9.93
C LYS A 362 23.07 5.21 11.08
N ASP A 363 22.48 6.01 11.97
CA ASP A 363 21.72 5.52 13.13
C ASP A 363 20.20 5.75 13.05
N LEU A 364 19.71 6.53 12.08
CA LEU A 364 18.31 6.97 11.97
C LEU A 364 17.30 5.87 11.60
N ALA A 365 17.72 4.61 11.60
CA ALA A 365 16.78 3.51 11.71
C ALA A 365 16.44 3.19 13.19
N GLN A 366 16.67 4.12 14.13
CA GLN A 366 15.67 4.28 15.19
C GLN A 366 14.35 4.77 14.57
N VAL A 367 13.61 3.95 13.81
CA VAL A 367 12.19 4.16 13.49
C VAL A 367 11.65 3.02 12.61
N ILE A 368 10.76 2.23 13.23
CA ILE A 368 9.50 1.70 12.69
C ILE A 368 9.56 0.40 11.89
N LEU A 369 9.66 -0.72 12.60
CA LEU A 369 9.01 -1.95 12.17
C LEU A 369 7.64 -2.02 12.84
N GLY A 370 6.68 -1.29 12.26
CA GLY A 370 5.27 -1.35 12.61
C GLY A 370 4.49 -1.42 11.31
N ASP A 371 4.21 -2.65 10.89
CA ASP A 371 3.34 -3.05 9.79
C ASP A 371 3.85 -2.85 8.34
N THR A 372 4.78 -3.71 7.94
CA THR A 372 4.80 -4.26 6.57
C THR A 372 5.11 -5.76 6.62
N ARG A 373 4.08 -6.57 6.91
CA ARG A 373 3.87 -7.96 6.46
C ARG A 373 5.11 -8.85 6.24
N PHE A 374 5.96 -9.07 7.24
CA PHE A 374 6.97 -10.14 7.16
C PHE A 374 7.40 -10.78 8.50
N LYS A 375 6.57 -10.75 9.55
CA LYS A 375 6.87 -11.43 10.83
C LYS A 375 5.75 -12.25 11.49
N GLU A 376 4.56 -12.36 10.90
CA GLU A 376 3.47 -13.18 11.47
C GLU A 376 3.35 -14.57 10.82
N ILE A 377 4.44 -15.33 10.79
CA ILE A 377 4.39 -16.79 10.71
C ILE A 377 5.54 -17.33 11.57
N ARG A 378 5.41 -17.23 12.90
CA ARG A 378 6.13 -18.10 13.86
C ARG A 378 5.74 -17.97 15.34
N GLN A 379 4.77 -17.14 15.71
CA GLN A 379 4.45 -16.91 17.12
C GLN A 379 2.93 -16.82 17.42
N VAL A 380 2.10 -17.57 16.69
CA VAL A 380 0.66 -17.76 17.02
C VAL A 380 0.30 -19.26 17.00
N SER A 381 1.27 -20.15 17.16
CA SER A 381 1.05 -21.61 17.20
C SER A 381 1.45 -22.26 18.53
N LEU A 382 1.68 -21.49 19.60
CA LEU A 382 2.21 -22.05 20.86
C LEU A 382 1.60 -21.50 22.17
N GLU A 383 0.50 -20.74 22.13
CA GLU A 383 -0.17 -20.23 23.36
C GLU A 383 -1.68 -20.54 23.45
N ILE A 384 -2.20 -21.50 22.68
CA ILE A 384 -3.55 -22.04 22.89
C ILE A 384 -3.47 -23.56 23.04
N MET A 385 -2.71 -24.01 24.03
CA MET A 385 -2.79 -25.34 24.65
C MET A 385 -2.29 -25.24 26.09
N ALA A 386 -3.06 -24.56 26.95
CA ALA A 386 -3.04 -24.74 28.39
C ALA A 386 -4.28 -24.06 29.00
N GLU A 387 -4.91 -24.76 29.95
CA GLU A 387 -6.01 -24.34 30.82
C GLU A 387 -7.42 -24.26 30.22
N VAL A 388 -8.09 -25.43 30.15
CA VAL A 388 -9.36 -25.63 30.85
C VAL A 388 -9.35 -27.01 31.50
N ASN A 389 -9.03 -27.05 32.80
CA ASN A 389 -9.46 -28.15 33.68
C ASN A 389 -10.94 -27.95 33.96
N LEU A 390 -11.80 -28.84 33.46
CA LEU A 390 -13.14 -29.04 34.00
C LEU A 390 -13.39 -30.54 34.19
N SER A 391 -12.67 -31.12 35.15
CA SER A 391 -13.16 -32.26 35.92
C SER A 391 -14.05 -31.71 37.03
N ASP A 392 -15.36 -31.63 36.80
CA ASP A 392 -16.43 -31.76 37.79
C ASP A 392 -17.75 -31.26 37.21
N VAL A 393 -18.47 -32.12 36.49
CA VAL A 393 -19.94 -32.28 36.61
C VAL A 393 -20.26 -33.71 36.17
N ALA A 394 -20.14 -34.66 37.10
CA ALA A 394 -20.82 -35.94 36.98
C ALA A 394 -22.24 -35.77 37.54
N GLY A 395 -23.24 -35.88 36.67
CA GLY A 395 -24.65 -35.82 37.06
C GLY A 395 -25.58 -36.21 35.90
N GLU A 396 -26.02 -37.47 35.93
CA GLU A 396 -27.12 -38.10 35.16
C GLU A 396 -26.89 -38.34 33.65
N GLN A 397 -26.38 -39.54 33.35
CA GLN A 397 -26.16 -40.10 32.01
C GLN A 397 -27.49 -40.51 31.35
N GLY A 398 -27.93 -39.73 30.37
CA GLY A 398 -28.52 -40.27 29.14
C GLY A 398 -27.40 -40.60 28.16
N GLU A 399 -27.45 -41.74 27.48
CA GLU A 399 -26.46 -42.09 26.44
C GLU A 399 -26.34 -40.96 25.40
N THR A 400 -25.11 -40.55 25.08
CA THR A 400 -24.88 -39.51 24.08
C THR A 400 -25.22 -40.01 22.68
N TYR A 401 -25.77 -39.14 21.83
CA TYR A 401 -26.18 -39.50 20.46
C TYR A 401 -25.04 -40.12 19.63
N ALA A 402 -23.80 -39.69 19.84
CA ALA A 402 -22.61 -40.29 19.23
C ALA A 402 -22.41 -41.77 19.63
N GLN A 403 -22.68 -42.12 20.89
CA GLN A 403 -22.63 -43.51 21.36
C GLN A 403 -23.70 -44.37 20.65
N GLN A 404 -24.89 -43.82 20.40
CA GLN A 404 -25.96 -44.55 19.71
C GLN A 404 -25.68 -44.81 18.22
N LEU A 405 -24.97 -43.92 17.54
CA LEU A 405 -24.56 -44.10 16.12
C LEU A 405 -23.49 -45.16 15.94
N CYS A 406 -22.57 -45.26 16.90
CA CYS A 406 -21.49 -46.23 16.89
C CYS A 406 -21.97 -47.60 17.38
N VAL A 407 -22.55 -47.70 18.59
CA VAL A 407 -22.76 -48.98 19.28
C VAL A 407 -23.94 -49.82 18.74
N ALA A 408 -24.94 -49.22 18.09
CA ALA A 408 -26.20 -49.91 17.77
C ALA A 408 -26.32 -50.46 16.33
N ARG A 409 -25.29 -50.35 15.48
CA ARG A 409 -25.41 -50.64 14.03
C ARG A 409 -24.68 -51.92 13.60
N ARG A 410 -25.41 -52.83 12.95
CA ARG A 410 -24.85 -54.05 12.32
C ARG A 410 -24.22 -53.71 10.97
N THR A 411 -22.89 -53.80 10.88
CA THR A 411 -22.08 -53.34 9.73
C THR A 411 -21.89 -54.39 8.63
N ASP A 412 -22.12 -55.68 8.90
CA ASP A 412 -21.93 -56.78 7.95
C ASP A 412 -22.75 -56.64 6.65
N GLU A 413 -23.98 -56.12 6.75
CA GLU A 413 -24.90 -55.95 5.61
C GLU A 413 -24.53 -54.76 4.70
N ILE A 414 -23.71 -53.82 5.19
CA ILE A 414 -23.36 -52.57 4.50
C ILE A 414 -21.86 -52.41 4.22
N HIS A 415 -21.06 -53.44 4.50
CA HIS A 415 -19.60 -53.43 4.40
C HIS A 415 -19.11 -52.94 3.02
N ASN A 416 -19.64 -53.50 1.94
CA ASN A 416 -19.24 -53.15 0.57
C ASN A 416 -19.62 -51.71 0.21
N GLN A 417 -20.78 -51.23 0.66
CA GLN A 417 -21.23 -49.85 0.44
C GLN A 417 -20.31 -48.85 1.16
N ILE A 418 -19.92 -49.16 2.40
CA ILE A 418 -19.02 -48.32 3.20
C ILE A 418 -17.64 -48.21 2.55
N ILE A 419 -17.06 -49.33 2.09
CA ILE A 419 -15.76 -49.32 1.39
C ILE A 419 -15.84 -48.51 0.10
N THR A 420 -16.93 -48.65 -0.66
CA THR A 420 -17.14 -47.92 -1.90
C THR A 420 -17.26 -46.41 -1.64
N LEU A 421 -18.07 -46.01 -0.66
CA LEU A 421 -18.21 -44.60 -0.25
C LEU A 421 -16.89 -44.01 0.25
N SER A 422 -16.14 -44.77 1.05
CA SER A 422 -14.82 -44.34 1.55
C SER A 422 -13.84 -44.11 0.39
N SER A 423 -13.81 -45.02 -0.58
CA SER A 423 -12.96 -44.90 -1.77
C SER A 423 -13.28 -43.64 -2.59
N ILE A 424 -14.57 -43.33 -2.78
CA ILE A 424 -15.02 -42.12 -3.48
C ILE A 424 -14.60 -40.87 -2.70
N ASN A 425 -14.83 -40.82 -1.39
CA ASN A 425 -14.50 -39.65 -0.56
C ASN A 425 -12.99 -39.40 -0.48
N ILE A 426 -12.14 -40.44 -0.49
CA ILE A 426 -10.68 -40.27 -0.59
C ILE A 426 -10.30 -39.57 -1.90
N PHE A 427 -10.90 -39.97 -3.02
CA PHE A 427 -10.65 -39.35 -4.30
C PHE A 427 -11.13 -37.88 -4.35
N LEU A 428 -12.31 -37.61 -3.78
CA LEU A 428 -12.86 -36.26 -3.68
C LEU A 428 -12.00 -35.36 -2.79
N SER A 429 -11.46 -35.90 -1.69
CA SER A 429 -10.52 -35.24 -0.77
C SER A 429 -9.24 -34.78 -1.45
N ILE A 430 -8.59 -35.67 -2.22
CA ILE A 430 -7.40 -35.32 -2.99
C ILE A 430 -7.72 -34.20 -4.00
N THR A 431 -8.87 -34.31 -4.67
CA THR A 431 -9.29 -33.32 -5.67
C THR A 431 -9.62 -31.97 -5.04
N ALA A 432 -10.33 -31.95 -3.92
CA ALA A 432 -10.67 -30.74 -3.18
C ALA A 432 -9.41 -30.07 -2.60
N PHE A 433 -8.48 -30.84 -2.05
CA PHE A 433 -7.21 -30.34 -1.52
C PHE A 433 -6.36 -29.68 -2.61
N LEU A 434 -6.02 -30.43 -3.67
CA LEU A 434 -5.16 -29.93 -4.75
C LEU A 434 -5.84 -28.77 -5.48
N GLY A 435 -7.13 -28.94 -5.79
CA GLY A 435 -7.89 -27.99 -6.57
C GLY A 435 -7.99 -26.63 -5.87
N ASN A 436 -8.42 -26.62 -4.61
CA ASN A 436 -8.62 -25.38 -3.88
C ASN A 436 -7.30 -24.73 -3.45
N THR A 437 -6.24 -25.50 -3.22
CA THR A 437 -4.88 -24.96 -3.03
C THR A 437 -4.41 -24.18 -4.27
N LEU A 438 -4.57 -24.74 -5.46
CA LEU A 438 -4.24 -24.06 -6.72
C LEU A 438 -5.06 -22.79 -6.91
N ILE A 439 -6.36 -22.82 -6.59
CA ILE A 439 -7.22 -21.63 -6.66
C ILE A 439 -6.76 -20.55 -5.67
N LEU A 440 -6.41 -20.90 -4.43
CA LEU A 440 -5.90 -19.93 -3.44
C LEU A 440 -4.59 -19.28 -3.91
N VAL A 441 -3.66 -20.05 -4.48
CA VAL A 441 -2.41 -19.53 -5.06
C VAL A 441 -2.70 -18.60 -6.24
N ALA A 442 -3.61 -18.99 -7.14
CA ALA A 442 -4.01 -18.17 -8.29
C ALA A 442 -4.67 -16.85 -7.84
N LEU A 443 -5.61 -16.91 -6.89
CA LEU A 443 -6.22 -15.74 -6.28
C LEU A 443 -5.22 -14.92 -5.46
N HIS A 444 -4.11 -15.48 -4.98
CA HIS A 444 -3.06 -14.68 -4.35
C HIS A 444 -2.38 -13.77 -5.36
N ARG A 445 -2.00 -14.32 -6.51
CA ARG A 445 -1.27 -13.62 -7.57
C ARG A 445 -2.13 -12.61 -8.34
N GLU A 446 -3.43 -12.87 -8.49
CA GLU A 446 -4.31 -12.06 -9.33
C GLU A 446 -4.72 -10.72 -8.69
N SER A 447 -4.31 -9.57 -9.25
CA SER A 447 -4.67 -8.25 -8.70
C SER A 447 -5.86 -7.57 -9.38
N SER A 448 -6.35 -8.08 -10.51
CA SER A 448 -7.42 -7.45 -11.30
C SER A 448 -8.84 -7.65 -10.74
N LEU A 449 -9.04 -8.66 -9.88
CA LEU A 449 -10.36 -8.98 -9.34
C LEU A 449 -10.82 -7.96 -8.27
N HIS A 450 -12.11 -7.59 -8.33
CA HIS A 450 -12.75 -6.73 -7.33
C HIS A 450 -12.50 -7.25 -5.90
N PRO A 451 -11.91 -6.45 -4.98
CA PRO A 451 -11.43 -6.97 -3.70
C PRO A 451 -12.49 -7.66 -2.82
N PRO A 452 -13.72 -7.14 -2.68
CA PRO A 452 -14.82 -7.83 -1.99
C PRO A 452 -15.18 -9.20 -2.59
N SER A 453 -15.36 -9.27 -3.91
CA SER A 453 -15.70 -10.53 -4.58
C SER A 453 -14.54 -11.53 -4.52
N LYS A 454 -13.30 -11.04 -4.59
CA LYS A 454 -12.08 -11.84 -4.40
C LYS A 454 -12.00 -12.43 -2.99
N LEU A 455 -12.43 -11.69 -1.97
CA LEU A 455 -12.52 -12.17 -0.59
C LEU A 455 -13.55 -13.30 -0.46
N MET A 456 -14.72 -13.19 -1.10
CA MET A 456 -15.72 -14.27 -1.12
C MET A 456 -15.17 -15.55 -1.78
N TYR A 457 -14.48 -15.42 -2.91
CA TYR A 457 -13.85 -16.57 -3.58
C TYR A 457 -12.73 -17.21 -2.77
N ARG A 458 -11.94 -16.42 -2.03
CA ARG A 458 -10.94 -16.95 -1.09
C ARG A 458 -11.59 -17.67 0.08
N CYS A 459 -12.68 -17.14 0.63
CA CYS A 459 -13.43 -17.80 1.69
C CYS A 459 -13.93 -19.17 1.22
N LEU A 460 -14.55 -19.22 0.04
CA LEU A 460 -15.05 -20.47 -0.55
C LEU A 460 -13.92 -21.48 -0.77
N ALA A 461 -12.82 -21.08 -1.41
CA ALA A 461 -11.67 -21.97 -1.61
C ALA A 461 -11.02 -22.41 -0.29
N THR A 462 -11.06 -21.60 0.77
CA THR A 462 -10.54 -21.97 2.09
C THR A 462 -11.45 -23.00 2.77
N THR A 463 -12.78 -22.80 2.72
CA THR A 463 -13.72 -23.78 3.28
C THR A 463 -13.63 -25.12 2.56
N ASP A 464 -13.53 -25.11 1.22
CA ASP A 464 -13.43 -26.33 0.43
C ASP A 464 -12.08 -27.05 0.60
N LEU A 465 -11.01 -26.29 0.84
CA LEU A 465 -9.71 -26.86 1.24
C LEU A 465 -9.83 -27.57 2.60
N CYS A 466 -10.53 -26.96 3.56
CA CYS A 466 -10.79 -27.59 4.86
C CYS A 466 -11.65 -28.84 4.73
N VAL A 467 -12.59 -28.88 3.78
CA VAL A 467 -13.37 -30.09 3.47
C VAL A 467 -12.43 -31.23 3.04
N GLY A 468 -11.51 -30.95 2.11
CA GLY A 468 -10.57 -31.96 1.63
C GLY A 468 -9.51 -32.41 2.65
N ILE A 469 -9.06 -31.53 3.56
CA ILE A 469 -8.02 -31.86 4.55
C ILE A 469 -8.60 -32.47 5.84
N ILE A 470 -9.78 -32.02 6.27
CA ILE A 470 -10.34 -32.35 7.59
C ILE A 470 -11.59 -33.20 7.43
N LEU A 471 -12.63 -32.67 6.77
CA LEU A 471 -13.96 -33.27 6.79
C LEU A 471 -14.00 -34.65 6.12
N GLU A 472 -13.54 -34.76 4.89
CA GLU A 472 -13.59 -36.03 4.14
C GLU A 472 -12.68 -37.12 4.76
N PRO A 473 -11.44 -36.81 5.20
CA PRO A 473 -10.62 -37.78 5.94
C PRO A 473 -11.27 -38.23 7.26
N VAL A 474 -11.84 -37.31 8.04
CA VAL A 474 -12.55 -37.65 9.28
C VAL A 474 -13.79 -38.50 8.99
N ALA A 475 -14.50 -38.23 7.89
CA ALA A 475 -15.59 -39.08 7.44
C ALA A 475 -15.10 -40.52 7.22
N VAL A 476 -14.04 -40.70 6.43
CA VAL A 476 -13.46 -42.02 6.15
C VAL A 476 -13.02 -42.72 7.44
N ILE A 477 -12.39 -42.01 8.38
CA ILE A 477 -12.00 -42.56 9.69
C ILE A 477 -13.23 -43.04 10.45
N TYR A 478 -14.31 -42.24 10.48
CA TYR A 478 -15.58 -42.64 11.10
C TYR A 478 -16.13 -43.93 10.48
N TRP A 479 -16.24 -43.99 9.16
CA TRP A 479 -16.72 -45.17 8.43
C TRP A 479 -15.85 -46.42 8.66
N LEU A 480 -14.53 -46.28 8.69
CA LEU A 480 -13.61 -47.39 8.93
C LEU A 480 -13.61 -47.85 10.39
N SER A 481 -13.71 -46.93 11.35
CA SER A 481 -13.82 -47.27 12.78
C SER A 481 -15.08 -48.07 13.10
N LEU A 482 -16.18 -47.82 12.37
CA LEU A 482 -17.39 -48.65 12.43
C LEU A 482 -17.14 -50.09 11.91
N LEU A 483 -16.36 -50.26 10.84
CA LEU A 483 -16.06 -51.58 10.28
C LEU A 483 -15.08 -52.38 11.14
N GLN A 484 -14.18 -51.70 11.86
CA GLN A 484 -13.17 -52.31 12.71
C GLN A 484 -13.66 -52.53 14.15
N GLU A 485 -14.89 -52.13 14.46
CA GLU A 485 -15.47 -52.16 15.81
C GLU A 485 -14.65 -51.36 16.85
N ASP A 486 -13.91 -50.34 16.41
CA ASP A 486 -13.21 -49.41 17.31
C ASP A 486 -14.15 -48.29 17.76
N TRP A 487 -14.90 -48.59 18.83
CA TRP A 487 -15.96 -47.72 19.34
C TRP A 487 -15.45 -46.38 19.87
N ASN A 488 -14.25 -46.34 20.45
CA ASN A 488 -13.68 -45.10 20.96
C ASN A 488 -13.33 -44.17 19.81
N LEU A 489 -12.61 -44.68 18.80
CA LEU A 489 -12.27 -43.92 17.61
C LEU A 489 -13.54 -43.49 16.86
N CYS A 490 -14.57 -44.34 16.80
CA CYS A 490 -15.86 -44.02 16.19
C CYS A 490 -16.55 -42.82 16.84
N ILE A 491 -16.62 -42.79 18.19
CA ILE A 491 -17.29 -41.70 18.92
C ILE A 491 -16.57 -40.36 18.68
N TYR A 492 -15.24 -40.35 18.68
CA TYR A 492 -14.48 -39.14 18.37
C TYR A 492 -14.66 -38.73 16.90
N ALA A 493 -14.53 -39.67 15.96
CA ALA A 493 -14.61 -39.38 14.54
C ALA A 493 -16.01 -38.90 14.12
N VAL A 494 -17.09 -39.52 14.61
CA VAL A 494 -18.47 -39.11 14.31
C VAL A 494 -18.78 -37.71 14.87
N THR A 495 -18.22 -37.38 16.04
CA THR A 495 -18.40 -36.07 16.67
C THR A 495 -17.72 -34.98 15.84
N VAL A 496 -16.43 -35.18 15.51
CA VAL A 496 -15.67 -34.24 14.69
C VAL A 496 -16.28 -34.12 13.29
N TYR A 497 -16.73 -35.24 12.72
CA TYR A 497 -17.39 -35.30 11.42
C TYR A 497 -18.61 -34.37 11.37
N PHE A 498 -19.59 -34.55 12.25
CA PHE A 498 -20.81 -33.74 12.19
C PHE A 498 -20.56 -32.25 12.51
N ILE A 499 -19.71 -31.91 13.50
CA ILE A 499 -19.38 -30.51 13.78
C ILE A 499 -18.79 -29.83 12.54
N THR A 500 -17.80 -30.48 11.92
CA THR A 500 -17.11 -29.91 10.76
C THR A 500 -17.98 -29.93 9.50
N ALA A 501 -18.81 -30.96 9.31
CA ALA A 501 -19.75 -31.07 8.18
C ALA A 501 -20.75 -29.91 8.19
N TYR A 502 -21.51 -29.74 9.27
CA TYR A 502 -22.50 -28.67 9.37
C TYR A 502 -21.85 -27.28 9.27
N THR A 503 -20.69 -27.08 9.89
CA THR A 503 -19.99 -25.79 9.87
C THR A 503 -19.50 -25.44 8.47
N LEU A 504 -18.70 -26.30 7.84
CA LEU A 504 -18.06 -26.01 6.56
C LEU A 504 -19.07 -25.98 5.40
N SER A 505 -20.05 -26.88 5.40
CA SER A 505 -21.12 -26.88 4.38
C SER A 505 -22.01 -25.66 4.50
N ALA A 506 -22.34 -25.19 5.71
CA ALA A 506 -23.12 -23.96 5.89
C ALA A 506 -22.37 -22.72 5.37
N VAL A 507 -21.09 -22.56 5.73
CA VAL A 507 -20.28 -21.42 5.27
C VAL A 507 -20.11 -21.45 3.76
N SER A 508 -19.84 -22.63 3.17
CA SER A 508 -19.72 -22.80 1.71
C SER A 508 -21.03 -22.42 1.00
N LEU A 509 -22.16 -22.92 1.49
CA LEU A 509 -23.49 -22.63 0.95
C LEU A 509 -23.83 -21.14 1.01
N PHE A 510 -23.66 -20.48 2.16
CA PHE A 510 -23.91 -19.04 2.31
C PHE A 510 -22.99 -18.21 1.40
N THR A 511 -21.74 -18.62 1.26
CA THR A 511 -20.76 -17.93 0.40
C THR A 511 -21.14 -18.06 -1.07
N ILE A 512 -21.52 -19.26 -1.54
CA ILE A 512 -21.98 -19.48 -2.92
C ILE A 512 -23.25 -18.67 -3.21
N THR A 513 -24.25 -18.71 -2.32
CA THR A 513 -25.48 -17.89 -2.46
C THR A 513 -25.15 -16.40 -2.52
N THR A 514 -24.25 -15.92 -1.67
CA THR A 514 -23.80 -14.52 -1.67
C THR A 514 -23.10 -14.16 -2.97
N ILE A 515 -22.28 -15.06 -3.53
CA ILE A 515 -21.66 -14.87 -4.84
C ILE A 515 -22.74 -14.72 -5.92
N SER A 516 -23.84 -15.48 -5.87
CA SER A 516 -24.97 -15.32 -6.80
C SER A 516 -25.62 -13.94 -6.68
N VAL A 517 -25.84 -13.46 -5.46
CA VAL A 517 -26.42 -12.12 -5.19
C VAL A 517 -25.45 -11.00 -5.58
N ASP A 518 -24.16 -11.14 -5.30
CA ASP A 518 -23.06 -10.24 -5.70
C ASP A 518 -23.05 -10.04 -7.22
N ARG A 519 -23.21 -11.12 -8.00
CA ARG A 519 -23.33 -11.03 -9.46
C ARG A 519 -24.58 -10.26 -9.90
N LEU A 520 -25.72 -10.48 -9.24
CA LEU A 520 -26.95 -9.75 -9.56
C LEU A 520 -26.79 -8.26 -9.23
N LEU A 521 -26.22 -7.92 -8.07
CA LEU A 521 -25.93 -6.55 -7.64
C LEU A 521 -24.99 -5.84 -8.60
N ALA A 522 -23.93 -6.52 -9.07
CA ALA A 522 -23.02 -5.97 -10.06
C ALA A 522 -23.75 -5.58 -11.36
N LEU A 523 -24.73 -6.38 -11.78
CA LEU A 523 -25.52 -6.14 -12.98
C LEU A 523 -26.61 -5.08 -12.79
N ILE A 524 -27.28 -5.04 -11.63
CA ILE A 524 -28.36 -4.08 -11.36
C ILE A 524 -27.80 -2.68 -11.07
N LEU A 525 -26.77 -2.61 -10.23
CA LEU A 525 -26.27 -1.35 -9.69
C LEU A 525 -25.20 -0.70 -10.60
N GLY A 526 -24.61 -1.46 -11.52
CA GLY A 526 -23.61 -0.96 -12.47
C GLY A 526 -22.51 -0.14 -11.77
N LEU A 527 -22.47 1.16 -12.08
CA LEU A 527 -21.49 2.11 -11.51
C LEU A 527 -21.59 2.28 -9.97
N ARG A 528 -22.76 2.05 -9.37
CA ARG A 528 -22.97 2.15 -7.91
C ARG A 528 -22.59 0.88 -7.15
N TYR A 529 -22.33 -0.23 -7.85
CA TYR A 529 -22.04 -1.52 -7.22
C TYR A 529 -20.85 -1.45 -6.24
N LYS A 530 -19.76 -0.79 -6.63
CA LYS A 530 -18.54 -0.65 -5.80
C LYS A 530 -18.74 0.24 -4.57
N GLN A 531 -19.74 1.12 -4.57
CA GLN A 531 -20.12 1.93 -3.40
C GLN A 531 -20.96 1.12 -2.40
N VAL A 532 -21.78 0.18 -2.90
CA VAL A 532 -22.67 -0.65 -2.08
C VAL A 532 -21.92 -1.84 -1.48
N VAL A 533 -21.19 -2.59 -2.32
CA VAL A 533 -20.45 -3.80 -1.94
C VAL A 533 -19.00 -3.43 -1.62
N THR A 534 -18.75 -3.14 -0.35
CA THR A 534 -17.43 -2.74 0.15
C THR A 534 -16.72 -3.89 0.87
N LEU A 535 -15.39 -3.79 1.00
CA LEU A 535 -14.58 -4.84 1.63
C LEU A 535 -14.93 -5.04 3.10
N LYS A 536 -15.15 -3.94 3.84
CA LYS A 536 -15.53 -3.97 5.27
C LYS A 536 -16.85 -4.71 5.49
N ARG A 537 -17.88 -4.40 4.68
CA ARG A 537 -19.20 -5.05 4.78
C ARG A 537 -19.13 -6.53 4.44
N THR A 538 -18.32 -6.88 3.43
CA THR A 538 -18.13 -8.29 3.02
C THR A 538 -17.40 -9.09 4.09
N TYR A 539 -16.39 -8.50 4.74
CA TYR A 539 -15.68 -9.14 5.84
C TYR A 539 -16.61 -9.42 7.03
N LEU A 540 -17.42 -8.43 7.43
CA LEU A 540 -18.44 -8.61 8.48
C LEU A 540 -19.45 -9.72 8.12
N LEU A 541 -19.92 -9.74 6.87
CA LEU A 541 -20.84 -10.78 6.39
C LEU A 541 -20.23 -12.18 6.50
N LEU A 542 -18.96 -12.36 6.14
CA LEU A 542 -18.29 -13.65 6.25
C LEU A 542 -18.11 -14.09 7.70
N ILE A 543 -17.78 -13.18 8.62
CA ILE A 543 -17.74 -13.49 10.06
C ILE A 543 -19.09 -14.02 10.54
N ILE A 544 -20.19 -13.37 10.12
CA ILE A 544 -21.54 -13.84 10.45
C ILE A 544 -21.77 -15.25 9.93
N PHE A 545 -21.34 -15.58 8.71
CA PHE A 545 -21.47 -16.94 8.16
C PHE A 545 -20.74 -17.98 9.00
N TRP A 546 -19.51 -17.68 9.45
CA TRP A 546 -18.75 -18.57 10.33
C TRP A 546 -19.43 -18.77 11.68
N MET A 547 -19.92 -17.70 12.30
CA MET A 547 -20.64 -17.80 13.58
C MET A 547 -21.91 -18.64 13.46
N VAL A 548 -22.69 -18.44 12.40
CA VAL A 548 -23.90 -19.23 12.13
C VAL A 548 -23.53 -20.69 11.84
N GLY A 549 -22.48 -20.95 11.07
CA GLY A 549 -22.01 -22.32 10.77
C GLY A 549 -21.59 -23.08 12.03
N ILE A 550 -20.78 -22.46 12.89
CA ILE A 550 -20.34 -23.07 14.16
C ILE A 550 -21.54 -23.35 15.07
N SER A 551 -22.48 -22.40 15.14
CA SER A 551 -23.72 -22.57 15.92
C SER A 551 -24.57 -23.73 15.39
N ALA A 552 -24.62 -23.92 14.06
CA ALA A 552 -25.31 -25.05 13.44
C ALA A 552 -24.63 -26.38 13.82
N GLY A 553 -23.29 -26.45 13.76
CA GLY A 553 -22.53 -27.63 14.20
C GLY A 553 -22.76 -27.98 15.67
N ALA A 554 -22.78 -26.98 16.56
CA ALA A 554 -23.05 -27.20 17.98
C ALA A 554 -24.49 -27.65 18.26
N SER A 555 -25.47 -27.11 17.53
CA SER A 555 -26.89 -27.45 17.75
C SER A 555 -27.23 -28.91 17.43
N HIS A 556 -26.45 -29.58 16.57
CA HIS A 556 -26.60 -31.00 16.27
C HIS A 556 -26.48 -31.89 17.52
N PHE A 557 -25.56 -31.55 18.43
CA PHE A 557 -25.31 -32.33 19.65
C PHE A 557 -26.30 -32.00 20.77
N MET A 558 -26.85 -30.79 20.77
CA MET A 558 -27.92 -30.41 21.69
C MET A 558 -29.25 -31.09 21.32
N ASN A 559 -29.61 -31.05 20.04
CA ASN A 559 -30.81 -31.72 19.54
C ASN A 559 -30.75 -31.88 18.01
N ARG A 560 -30.63 -33.13 17.55
CA ARG A 560 -30.61 -33.48 16.11
C ARG A 560 -31.76 -32.88 15.31
N ARG A 561 -32.97 -32.80 15.89
CA ARG A 561 -34.12 -32.21 15.21
C ARG A 561 -33.89 -30.74 14.92
N ILE A 562 -33.28 -29.99 15.84
CA ILE A 562 -33.01 -28.56 15.64
C ILE A 562 -32.07 -28.38 14.43
N ALA A 563 -30.97 -29.13 14.38
CA ALA A 563 -30.03 -29.07 13.25
C ALA A 563 -30.67 -29.51 11.92
N ALA A 564 -31.54 -30.52 11.93
CA ALA A 564 -32.29 -30.97 10.77
C ALA A 564 -33.31 -29.92 10.29
N TRP A 565 -34.10 -29.33 11.19
CA TRP A 565 -35.03 -28.24 10.89
C TRP A 565 -34.30 -27.00 10.36
N CYS A 566 -33.19 -26.62 10.96
CA CYS A 566 -32.34 -25.54 10.48
C CYS A 566 -31.86 -25.83 9.04
N SER A 567 -31.39 -27.04 8.76
CA SER A 567 -30.97 -27.45 7.41
C SER A 567 -32.14 -27.42 6.41
N PHE A 568 -33.31 -27.93 6.81
CA PHE A 568 -34.52 -27.95 5.99
C PHE A 568 -35.04 -26.55 5.66
N ILE A 569 -34.77 -25.54 6.50
CA ILE A 569 -35.15 -24.15 6.25
C ILE A 569 -34.06 -23.41 5.45
N VAL A 570 -32.81 -23.51 5.89
CA VAL A 570 -31.69 -22.72 5.35
C VAL A 570 -31.35 -23.12 3.92
N VAL A 571 -31.26 -24.42 3.63
CA VAL A 571 -30.79 -24.88 2.31
C VAL A 571 -31.78 -24.48 1.20
N PRO A 572 -33.11 -24.66 1.35
CA PRO A 572 -34.06 -24.16 0.36
C PRO A 572 -34.04 -22.63 0.20
N ILE A 573 -33.90 -21.86 1.29
CA ILE A 573 -33.78 -20.40 1.19
C ILE A 573 -32.54 -20.01 0.36
N CYS A 574 -31.41 -20.65 0.59
CA CYS A 574 -30.18 -20.44 -0.18
C CYS A 574 -30.33 -20.81 -1.67
N LEU A 575 -31.03 -21.91 -1.97
CA LEU A 575 -31.30 -22.34 -3.35
C LEU A 575 -32.28 -21.39 -4.06
N ILE A 576 -33.33 -20.94 -3.37
CA ILE A 576 -34.33 -20.00 -3.89
C ILE A 576 -33.69 -18.63 -4.17
N THR A 577 -32.91 -18.11 -3.23
CA THR A 577 -32.22 -16.82 -3.38
C THR A 577 -31.18 -16.84 -4.50
N ALA A 578 -30.40 -17.91 -4.63
CA ALA A 578 -29.49 -18.12 -5.75
C ALA A 578 -30.24 -18.21 -7.08
N SER A 579 -31.34 -18.97 -7.13
CA SER A 579 -32.16 -19.14 -8.34
C SER A 579 -32.84 -17.85 -8.78
N PHE A 580 -33.41 -17.09 -7.83
CA PHE A 580 -33.97 -15.77 -8.10
C PHE A 580 -32.91 -14.81 -8.66
N SER A 581 -31.70 -14.85 -8.10
CA SER A 581 -30.58 -14.01 -8.56
C SER A 581 -30.23 -14.31 -10.02
N TYR A 582 -30.08 -15.59 -10.38
CA TYR A 582 -29.78 -15.99 -11.75
C TYR A 582 -30.95 -15.78 -12.72
N LEU A 583 -32.19 -15.99 -12.29
CA LEU A 583 -33.38 -15.73 -13.10
C LEU A 583 -33.49 -14.23 -13.44
N LYS A 584 -33.24 -13.34 -12.47
CA LYS A 584 -33.20 -11.88 -12.71
C LYS A 584 -32.05 -11.47 -13.62
N ILE A 585 -30.87 -12.08 -13.47
CA ILE A 585 -29.74 -11.88 -14.39
C ILE A 585 -30.18 -12.26 -15.82
N PHE A 586 -30.80 -13.42 -15.99
CA PHE A 586 -31.28 -13.89 -17.29
C PHE A 586 -32.33 -12.97 -17.91
N HIS A 587 -33.38 -12.60 -17.15
CA HIS A 587 -34.44 -11.71 -17.64
C HIS A 587 -33.91 -10.34 -18.07
N ARG A 588 -32.99 -9.75 -17.28
CA ARG A 588 -32.45 -8.42 -17.60
C ARG A 588 -31.52 -8.47 -18.81
N LEU A 589 -30.74 -9.53 -18.94
CA LEU A 589 -29.90 -9.77 -20.12
C LEU A 589 -30.73 -10.04 -21.39
N HIS A 590 -31.92 -10.64 -21.26
CA HIS A 590 -32.85 -10.83 -22.38
C HIS A 590 -33.61 -9.54 -22.73
N HIS A 591 -34.02 -8.76 -21.73
CA HIS A 591 -34.74 -7.50 -21.94
C HIS A 591 -33.86 -6.41 -22.56
N GLY A 592 -32.57 -6.36 -22.24
CA GLY A 592 -31.60 -5.43 -22.85
C GLY A 592 -31.39 -5.62 -24.36
N GLN A 593 -31.83 -6.74 -24.94
CA GLN A 593 -31.79 -6.97 -26.40
C GLN A 593 -32.94 -6.31 -27.17
N ARG A 594 -34.05 -5.96 -26.51
CA ARG A 594 -35.23 -5.37 -27.19
C ARG A 594 -35.19 -3.84 -27.31
N SER A 595 -34.18 -3.19 -26.74
CA SER A 595 -34.10 -1.72 -26.64
C SER A 595 -32.98 -1.08 -27.47
N VAL A 596 -32.42 -1.78 -28.47
CA VAL A 596 -31.51 -1.17 -29.46
C VAL A 596 -32.36 -0.74 -30.66
N PRO A 597 -32.55 0.56 -30.92
CA PRO A 597 -33.12 1.02 -32.18
C PRO A 597 -32.15 0.66 -33.31
N SER A 598 -32.65 -0.06 -34.30
CA SER A 598 -31.99 -0.31 -35.58
C SER A 598 -31.71 1.02 -36.27
N GLN A 599 -30.48 1.51 -36.18
CA GLN A 599 -30.00 2.54 -37.10
C GLN A 599 -28.93 1.89 -37.98
N GLU A 600 -29.35 1.60 -39.20
CA GLU A 600 -28.55 0.97 -40.26
C GLU A 600 -27.37 1.87 -40.64
N GLN A 601 -26.15 1.37 -40.40
CA GLN A 601 -24.97 1.77 -41.18
C GLN A 601 -24.13 0.51 -41.48
N PRO A 602 -23.94 0.15 -42.76
CA PRO A 602 -23.30 -1.09 -43.15
C PRO A 602 -21.78 -0.91 -43.19
N SER A 603 -21.08 -1.21 -42.08
CA SER A 603 -19.63 -1.51 -42.07
C SER A 603 -19.06 -1.78 -40.68
N GLN A 604 -19.71 -2.60 -39.85
CA GLN A 604 -18.99 -3.24 -38.73
C GLN A 604 -19.48 -4.68 -38.48
N PRO A 605 -18.56 -5.63 -38.20
CA PRO A 605 -18.95 -6.94 -37.76
C PRO A 605 -19.44 -6.85 -36.30
N VAL A 606 -20.74 -7.13 -36.10
CA VAL A 606 -21.41 -7.26 -34.80
C VAL A 606 -21.38 -8.70 -34.18
N PRO A 607 -20.45 -9.65 -34.47
CA PRO A 607 -20.52 -10.98 -33.82
C PRO A 607 -19.81 -11.05 -32.46
N LEU A 608 -18.96 -10.07 -32.08
CA LEU A 608 -18.06 -10.20 -30.93
C LEU A 608 -18.77 -10.07 -29.56
N ASN A 609 -19.87 -9.31 -29.50
CA ASN A 609 -20.63 -9.09 -28.25
C ASN A 609 -21.55 -10.27 -27.90
N LEU A 610 -22.13 -10.95 -28.89
CA LEU A 610 -23.05 -12.09 -28.65
C LEU A 610 -22.29 -13.35 -28.15
N ALA A 611 -21.06 -13.57 -28.62
CA ALA A 611 -20.23 -14.69 -28.17
C ALA A 611 -19.72 -14.50 -26.74
N ARG A 612 -19.30 -13.28 -26.39
CA ARG A 612 -18.89 -12.91 -25.01
C ARG A 612 -20.09 -12.98 -24.05
N TYR A 613 -21.27 -12.62 -24.55
CA TYR A 613 -22.58 -12.69 -23.88
C TYR A 613 -23.03 -14.13 -23.56
N ARG A 614 -23.05 -15.05 -24.55
CA ARG A 614 -23.41 -16.46 -24.32
C ARG A 614 -22.49 -17.13 -23.30
N LYS A 615 -21.19 -16.85 -23.37
CA LYS A 615 -20.18 -17.47 -22.49
C LYS A 615 -20.38 -17.12 -21.01
N ALA A 616 -20.79 -15.89 -20.70
CA ALA A 616 -21.07 -15.46 -19.33
C ALA A 616 -22.33 -16.12 -18.76
N VAL A 617 -23.40 -16.27 -19.58
CA VAL A 617 -24.67 -16.89 -19.17
C VAL A 617 -24.52 -18.40 -18.98
N TYR A 618 -23.92 -19.12 -19.94
CA TYR A 618 -23.68 -20.56 -19.82
C TYR A 618 -22.79 -20.90 -18.61
N SER A 619 -21.76 -20.09 -18.34
CA SER A 619 -20.89 -20.30 -17.18
C SER A 619 -21.58 -20.06 -15.83
N ALA A 620 -22.64 -19.23 -15.78
CA ALA A 620 -23.42 -19.00 -14.57
C ALA A 620 -24.41 -20.15 -14.28
N LEU A 621 -24.99 -20.72 -15.33
CA LEU A 621 -25.92 -21.86 -15.23
C LEU A 621 -25.24 -23.13 -14.70
N TRP A 622 -23.98 -23.39 -15.06
CA TRP A 622 -23.25 -24.55 -14.54
C TRP A 622 -22.99 -24.48 -13.03
N VAL A 623 -22.75 -23.28 -12.49
CA VAL A 623 -22.59 -23.08 -11.03
C VAL A 623 -23.92 -23.34 -10.31
N GLN A 624 -25.03 -22.85 -10.87
CA GLN A 624 -26.36 -23.11 -10.33
C GLN A 624 -26.73 -24.60 -10.40
N LEU A 625 -26.45 -25.26 -11.53
CA LEU A 625 -26.72 -26.69 -11.70
C LEU A 625 -25.90 -27.54 -10.73
N ALA A 626 -24.61 -27.23 -10.53
CA ALA A 626 -23.76 -27.90 -9.55
C ALA A 626 -24.34 -27.76 -8.14
N MET A 627 -24.81 -26.57 -7.76
CA MET A 627 -25.45 -26.32 -6.46
C MET A 627 -26.72 -27.18 -6.27
N PHE A 628 -27.58 -27.30 -7.29
CA PHE A 628 -28.77 -28.16 -7.19
C PHE A 628 -28.41 -29.64 -7.07
N ILE A 629 -27.49 -30.13 -7.90
CA ILE A 629 -27.07 -31.55 -7.88
C ILE A 629 -26.47 -31.92 -6.51
N CYS A 630 -25.69 -31.03 -5.90
CA CYS A 630 -24.98 -31.31 -4.66
C CYS A 630 -25.87 -31.19 -3.42
N TYR A 631 -26.82 -30.24 -3.37
CA TYR A 631 -27.57 -29.93 -2.15
C TYR A 631 -29.04 -30.41 -2.15
N LEU A 632 -29.68 -30.59 -3.31
CA LEU A 632 -31.08 -31.05 -3.38
C LEU A 632 -31.28 -32.48 -2.84
N PRO A 633 -30.42 -33.47 -3.18
CA PRO A 633 -30.56 -34.82 -2.63
C PRO A 633 -30.48 -34.86 -1.11
N TYR A 634 -29.57 -34.09 -0.52
CA TYR A 634 -29.43 -33.96 0.94
C TYR A 634 -30.71 -33.44 1.60
N ILE A 635 -31.36 -32.41 1.05
CA ILE A 635 -32.63 -31.90 1.60
C ILE A 635 -33.72 -32.97 1.55
N ILE A 636 -33.85 -33.69 0.43
CA ILE A 636 -34.86 -34.75 0.27
C ILE A 636 -34.65 -35.84 1.31
N VAL A 637 -33.40 -36.28 1.48
CA VAL A 637 -33.04 -37.32 2.45
C VAL A 637 -33.31 -36.88 3.88
N VAL A 638 -32.89 -35.67 4.27
CA VAL A 638 -33.18 -35.11 5.61
C VAL A 638 -34.68 -35.01 5.87
N ALA A 639 -35.46 -34.56 4.87
CA ALA A 639 -36.91 -34.42 4.98
C ALA A 639 -37.66 -35.76 5.13
N VAL A 640 -37.19 -36.82 4.46
CA VAL A 640 -37.86 -38.12 4.44
C VAL A 640 -37.46 -38.99 5.63
N LEU A 641 -36.18 -38.93 6.03
CA LEU A 641 -35.58 -39.86 7.00
C LEU A 641 -35.61 -39.37 8.45
N ASP A 642 -35.73 -38.07 8.72
CA ASP A 642 -35.78 -37.56 10.10
C ASP A 642 -37.18 -37.70 10.73
N ARG A 643 -37.57 -38.92 11.07
CA ARG A 643 -38.85 -39.25 11.73
C ARG A 643 -38.75 -39.54 13.23
N GLY A 644 -37.62 -39.19 13.86
CA GLY A 644 -37.39 -39.43 15.29
C GLY A 644 -37.07 -40.88 15.69
N ARG A 645 -36.80 -41.79 14.73
CA ARG A 645 -36.28 -43.14 14.97
C ARG A 645 -34.84 -43.31 14.48
N GLN A 646 -34.17 -44.36 14.95
CA GLN A 646 -32.87 -44.79 14.41
C GLN A 646 -33.00 -45.14 12.91
N PRO A 647 -32.08 -44.65 12.04
CA PRO A 647 -32.10 -44.98 10.62
C PRO A 647 -31.67 -46.43 10.38
N SER A 648 -32.37 -47.12 9.49
CA SER A 648 -31.99 -48.45 9.04
C SER A 648 -30.65 -48.43 8.30
N ASN A 649 -30.07 -49.61 8.07
CA ASN A 649 -28.81 -49.76 7.32
C ASN A 649 -28.88 -49.13 5.91
N SER A 650 -30.01 -49.29 5.20
CA SER A 650 -30.21 -48.68 3.89
C SER A 650 -30.38 -47.16 3.96
N GLU A 651 -31.13 -46.66 4.96
CA GLU A 651 -31.32 -45.22 5.21
C GLU A 651 -29.99 -44.52 5.54
N PHE A 652 -29.11 -45.18 6.28
CA PHE A 652 -27.78 -44.69 6.60
C PHE A 652 -26.87 -44.57 5.37
N VAL A 653 -26.85 -45.60 4.51
CA VAL A 653 -26.09 -45.55 3.26
C VAL A 653 -26.61 -44.43 2.36
N VAL A 654 -27.93 -44.27 2.24
CA VAL A 654 -28.54 -43.18 1.44
C VAL A 654 -28.16 -41.80 2.00
N PHE A 655 -28.10 -41.64 3.32
CA PHE A 655 -27.62 -40.42 3.95
C PHE A 655 -26.15 -40.14 3.63
N GLY A 656 -25.27 -41.15 3.74
CA GLY A 656 -23.86 -41.03 3.37
C GLY A 656 -23.64 -40.69 1.88
N CYS A 657 -24.46 -41.25 0.98
CA CYS A 657 -24.46 -40.88 -0.43
C CYS A 657 -24.84 -39.41 -0.64
N ALA A 658 -25.86 -38.92 0.08
CA ALA A 658 -26.30 -37.54 -0.03
C ALA A 658 -25.26 -36.54 0.50
N GLU A 659 -24.59 -36.85 1.62
CA GLU A 659 -23.48 -36.04 2.14
C GLU A 659 -22.27 -36.05 1.20
N THR A 660 -21.95 -37.20 0.59
CA THR A 660 -20.88 -37.29 -0.43
C THR A 660 -21.18 -36.39 -1.63
N LEU A 661 -22.45 -36.26 -2.04
CA LEU A 661 -22.86 -35.31 -3.08
C LEU A 661 -22.69 -33.85 -2.65
N VAL A 662 -22.88 -33.54 -1.36
CA VAL A 662 -22.56 -32.20 -0.83
C VAL A 662 -21.06 -31.94 -0.91
N PHE A 663 -20.20 -32.91 -0.58
CA PHE A 663 -18.74 -32.74 -0.63
C PHE A 663 -18.20 -32.64 -2.05
N LEU A 664 -18.83 -33.31 -3.02
CA LEU A 664 -18.53 -33.16 -4.44
C LEU A 664 -18.55 -31.69 -4.89
N ASN A 665 -19.39 -30.85 -4.29
CA ASN A 665 -19.42 -29.40 -4.57
C ASN A 665 -18.04 -28.75 -4.35
N SER A 666 -17.32 -29.14 -3.29
CA SER A 666 -16.00 -28.61 -2.94
C SER A 666 -14.92 -29.05 -3.94
N SER A 667 -15.03 -30.26 -4.49
CA SER A 667 -14.12 -30.77 -5.54
C SER A 667 -14.41 -30.15 -6.93
N LEU A 668 -15.67 -29.79 -7.22
CA LEU A 668 -16.06 -29.18 -8.49
C LEU A 668 -15.60 -27.73 -8.65
N ASN A 669 -15.29 -27.05 -7.55
CA ASN A 669 -15.01 -25.62 -7.54
C ASN A 669 -13.81 -25.22 -8.41
N ILE A 670 -12.72 -26.00 -8.45
CA ILE A 670 -11.57 -25.71 -9.35
C ILE A 670 -11.99 -25.61 -10.82
N PHE A 671 -12.86 -26.52 -11.28
CA PHE A 671 -13.34 -26.51 -12.66
C PHE A 671 -14.21 -25.29 -12.92
N LEU A 672 -15.10 -24.95 -11.98
CA LEU A 672 -15.97 -23.78 -12.07
C LEU A 672 -15.17 -22.48 -12.11
N TYR A 673 -14.13 -22.34 -11.29
CA TYR A 673 -13.24 -21.17 -11.27
C TYR A 673 -12.44 -21.02 -12.57
N CYS A 674 -11.77 -22.09 -13.02
CA CYS A 674 -10.97 -22.06 -14.25
C CYS A 674 -11.84 -21.91 -15.51
N TRP A 675 -13.09 -22.37 -15.47
CA TRP A 675 -14.04 -22.15 -16.56
C TRP A 675 -14.47 -20.68 -16.63
N LYS A 676 -14.87 -20.13 -15.46
CA LYS A 676 -15.54 -18.82 -15.34
C LYS A 676 -14.58 -17.63 -15.38
N ILE A 677 -13.42 -17.72 -14.72
CA ILE A 677 -12.51 -16.59 -14.55
C ILE A 677 -11.24 -16.85 -15.37
N ARG A 678 -11.07 -16.07 -16.45
CA ARG A 678 -9.96 -16.28 -17.40
C ARG A 678 -8.61 -16.02 -16.73
N GLU A 679 -8.56 -15.01 -15.89
CA GLU A 679 -7.39 -14.54 -15.14
C GLU A 679 -6.92 -15.63 -14.17
N VAL A 680 -7.85 -16.20 -13.40
CA VAL A 680 -7.58 -17.35 -12.51
C VAL A 680 -7.14 -18.58 -13.32
N ARG A 681 -7.78 -18.87 -14.47
CA ARG A 681 -7.33 -19.97 -15.35
C ARG A 681 -5.90 -19.78 -15.84
N GLN A 682 -5.51 -18.56 -16.23
CA GLN A 682 -4.16 -18.26 -16.68
C GLN A 682 -3.16 -18.43 -15.52
N ALA A 683 -3.47 -17.88 -14.35
CA ALA A 683 -2.65 -18.01 -13.16
C ALA A 683 -2.49 -19.49 -12.70
N VAL A 684 -3.53 -20.30 -12.81
CA VAL A 684 -3.47 -21.76 -12.55
C VAL A 684 -2.56 -22.45 -13.57
N LYS A 685 -2.72 -22.18 -14.87
CA LYS A 685 -1.84 -22.74 -15.92
C LYS A 685 -0.37 -22.39 -15.70
N GLU A 686 -0.08 -21.16 -15.32
CA GLU A 686 1.27 -20.71 -15.00
C GLU A 686 1.84 -21.41 -13.76
N SER A 687 1.02 -21.59 -12.72
CA SER A 687 1.42 -22.28 -11.49
C SER A 687 1.71 -23.76 -11.75
N ILE A 688 0.87 -24.44 -12.54
CA ILE A 688 1.11 -25.82 -12.97
C ILE A 688 2.37 -25.91 -13.84
N ARG A 689 2.56 -24.99 -14.78
CA ARG A 689 3.77 -24.95 -15.62
C ARG A 689 5.03 -24.74 -14.78
N GLN A 690 5.00 -23.86 -13.78
CA GLN A 690 6.12 -23.65 -12.86
C GLN A 690 6.42 -24.91 -12.03
N ALA A 691 5.39 -25.62 -11.55
CA ALA A 691 5.55 -26.86 -10.81
C ALA A 691 6.08 -28.02 -11.67
N LEU A 692 5.67 -28.11 -12.94
CA LEU A 692 6.12 -29.16 -13.86
C LEU A 692 7.50 -28.88 -14.49
N CYS A 693 7.85 -27.60 -14.72
CA CYS A 693 9.15 -27.22 -15.28
C CYS A 693 10.27 -27.13 -14.22
N CYS A 694 9.95 -27.27 -12.94
CA CYS A 694 10.92 -27.35 -11.83
C CYS A 694 10.46 -28.45 -10.86
N PRO A 695 10.76 -29.75 -11.14
CA PRO A 695 10.63 -30.75 -10.10
C PRO A 695 11.59 -30.36 -8.96
N TRP A 696 11.12 -30.54 -7.73
CA TRP A 696 11.83 -30.19 -6.50
C TRP A 696 13.28 -30.72 -6.50
N ASN A 697 14.25 -29.84 -6.80
CA ASN A 697 15.61 -30.03 -6.30
C ASN A 697 15.64 -29.44 -4.89
N GLY A 698 15.55 -30.33 -3.90
CA GLY A 698 15.97 -30.02 -2.55
C GLY A 698 17.45 -29.62 -2.54
N MET A 699 17.77 -28.66 -1.67
CA MET A 699 19.09 -28.02 -1.48
C MET A 699 19.52 -27.05 -2.59
N ASP A 700 18.90 -25.88 -2.64
CA ASP A 700 19.61 -24.61 -2.91
C ASP A 700 18.68 -23.40 -2.70
N LEU A 701 18.48 -23.02 -1.42
CA LEU A 701 17.70 -21.85 -1.04
C LEU A 701 18.57 -20.63 -0.66
N LEU A 702 19.82 -20.59 -1.13
CA LEU A 702 20.75 -19.46 -0.93
C LEU A 702 21.44 -18.92 -2.20
N GLY A 703 21.18 -19.47 -3.39
CA GLY A 703 22.04 -19.21 -4.57
C GLY A 703 21.47 -18.39 -5.74
N LYS A 704 20.15 -18.16 -5.86
CA LYS A 704 19.58 -17.61 -7.12
C LYS A 704 18.64 -16.42 -6.91
N PHE A 705 19.23 -15.27 -6.58
CA PHE A 705 18.63 -13.95 -6.81
C PHE A 705 19.52 -13.02 -7.65
N GLY A 706 20.49 -13.58 -8.39
CA GLY A 706 21.31 -12.85 -9.34
C GLY A 706 21.15 -13.42 -10.75
N GLN A 707 20.28 -12.81 -11.56
CA GLN A 707 20.21 -12.80 -13.03
C GLN A 707 18.77 -12.86 -13.52
N CYS A 708 18.08 -11.71 -13.44
CA CYS A 708 17.02 -11.37 -14.39
C CYS A 708 16.91 -9.85 -14.48
N TYR A 709 17.99 -9.23 -14.96
CA TYR A 709 17.99 -7.87 -15.51
C TYR A 709 18.99 -7.87 -16.69
N ARG A 710 18.46 -8.14 -17.87
CA ARG A 710 18.84 -7.49 -19.12
C ARG A 710 17.56 -7.05 -19.80
#